data_AF-A0A7Y5XV50-F1
#
_entry.id   AF-A0A7Y5XV50-F1
#
_cell.length_a   1.000
_cell.length_b   1.000
_cell.length_c   1.000
_cell.angle_alpha   90.00
_cell.angle_beta   90.00
_cell.angle_gamma   90.00
#
_symmetry.space_group_name_H-M   'P 1'
#
loop_
_entity.id
_entity.type
_entity.pdbx_description
1 polymer ?
#
loop_
_entity_poly.entity_id
_entity_poly.type
_entity_poly.pdbx_seq_one_letter_code
_entity_poly.pdbx_strand_id
1 'polypeptide(L)'
;MAVRGMGVVAALAVVVAWGLADRAETRTSSCAPPRATSAHTQRVERALRTHHDVWGNQLLRAPDGPSFAAAQRLLPPLFYARAPKKRPLTESGAYYLTFGQPLGPRGAGSVALHVADGSQIVAERVGGRRLTVFVGAKGRERYGSCLSRLGFAQLADGWQPILSTTYRDGAGVRYRQESFAAQTSETGSLVSFVRLDVDARRASRKFSQLRLATSTRALRRSLAFTRGGTVKRSTLTYRIRRGTRRTIYLAWINYPARRGIRVDAGRYARARRAVQSYWRKRVSEGTQISVPERRVNDAYRNLLVQNLQLTWRYSIGNPYEQFSFPESVDVSEVLGTLGYAGVARSVLVTSLTRKDTPYPNWKMGKRLVGSALHYRLTRDRAYVDAATPTLRRYVDELGRQINGSATGLLARERYSSDIPDEVLGLHSQATVWQGLRAIGRVWAETGEAELARRCDALATRLEAALRRAVASSQRRLEDGSLFLPAMLLDDERAYESLTQARLGSYWNLVMPYALGSGLFEPGSPEAIGALRYVLRHGSRLLGVVRTGAYALYEKPVYPVSGTDQVYGINAARFLADNDAADQLVLSLYGSLAIAMTPRTFVSGEAASVAPRAGEHFRSMYLPPNGASNAAFLETLRSLLVHETRDAEGAPAGLELAFATPRPWLRAGRRIMVQRAPTSFGPVSYTLEARTDTILATVDAPSRPAPKTLRLRVRLPRGQRVEAVTVNGRAIVPPEGERLGETIDLTGHGNHLEVVVRYGSRRPASSAGVTSVRRLRVSFVAHDGKPNHAYVVLPSWYGPAANPPLPLIISPHGRGLNGRLNSHLWGNLPGRGSFVVINPDARGRRIAGHSWGYAGQVEDLARMPDVLRTTLPWLRIDRSRIYAFGGSMGGQETLLLLARHPKLLAGAAAFSAVTDLGLQYRNWDRLVCTNKCRKLLGTRLGSSLRKLARAEIGGGPGQYPRAYASRSPMTYARTLASSCVPLQIWWSVADRIVVDQQSQSGRLFWQLRRLNPEANVEAYVGFWIHSAEMRARTGLPLALSRFGLLKAGKAWESIRRVKPLRPPCTRAPAAP
;
A
#
# COMPACT_ATOMS: atom_id res chain seq x y z
N MET A 1 -43.04 -34.71 19.04
CA MET A 1 -44.36 -35.32 18.82
C MET A 1 -45.00 -34.72 17.58
N ALA A 2 -45.57 -35.58 16.71
CA ALA A 2 -46.43 -35.36 15.51
C ALA A 2 -45.87 -34.46 14.38
N VAL A 3 -45.37 -34.97 13.23
CA VAL A 3 -45.97 -35.67 12.07
C VAL A 3 -46.56 -34.74 10.97
N ARG A 4 -45.85 -34.77 9.81
CA ARG A 4 -46.21 -34.67 8.37
C ARG A 4 -47.46 -33.93 7.87
N GLY A 5 -47.29 -33.29 6.70
CA GLY A 5 -48.35 -33.06 5.70
C GLY A 5 -47.84 -32.39 4.41
N MET A 6 -47.65 -33.18 3.34
CA MET A 6 -47.44 -32.75 1.96
C MET A 6 -48.79 -32.48 1.29
N GLY A 7 -48.85 -31.54 0.33
CA GLY A 7 -50.00 -31.36 -0.57
C GLY A 7 -49.77 -30.28 -1.63
N VAL A 8 -49.56 -30.72 -2.87
CA VAL A 8 -49.53 -29.90 -4.10
C VAL A 8 -50.93 -30.00 -4.75
N VAL A 9 -51.41 -28.92 -5.40
CA VAL A 9 -52.03 -28.89 -6.76
C VAL A 9 -52.91 -27.64 -7.00
N ALA A 10 -52.69 -27.05 -8.19
CA ALA A 10 -53.56 -26.23 -9.06
C ALA A 10 -54.11 -24.85 -8.66
N ALA A 11 -53.45 -23.84 -9.25
CA ALA A 11 -53.98 -22.83 -10.17
C ALA A 11 -55.51 -22.59 -10.23
N LEU A 12 -55.89 -21.32 -9.98
CA LEU A 12 -56.96 -20.64 -10.68
C LEU A 12 -56.53 -19.21 -10.99
N ALA A 13 -56.42 -18.92 -12.29
CA ALA A 13 -56.08 -17.63 -12.85
C ALA A 13 -57.29 -16.71 -12.76
N VAL A 14 -57.11 -15.54 -12.14
CA VAL A 14 -57.96 -14.37 -12.39
C VAL A 14 -57.06 -13.29 -12.96
N VAL A 15 -57.23 -13.09 -14.27
CA VAL A 15 -56.68 -11.98 -15.03
C VAL A 15 -57.34 -10.70 -14.55
N VAL A 16 -56.60 -9.85 -13.83
CA VAL A 16 -56.97 -8.44 -13.66
C VAL A 16 -55.93 -7.58 -14.36
N ALA A 17 -56.46 -6.79 -15.28
CA ALA A 17 -55.85 -5.84 -16.19
C ALA A 17 -54.51 -5.24 -15.74
N TRP A 18 -53.56 -5.38 -16.66
CA TRP A 18 -52.27 -4.71 -16.65
C TRP A 18 -52.44 -3.19 -16.63
N GLY A 19 -52.35 -2.59 -15.45
CA GLY A 19 -51.78 -1.26 -15.32
C GLY A 19 -50.29 -1.35 -15.62
N LEU A 20 -49.91 -1.21 -16.89
CA LEU A 20 -48.53 -0.93 -17.30
C LEU A 20 -48.13 0.40 -16.65
N ALA A 21 -47.66 0.32 -15.40
CA ALA A 21 -46.80 1.32 -14.83
C ALA A 21 -45.53 1.27 -15.67
N ASP A 22 -45.54 2.12 -16.69
CA ASP A 22 -44.46 2.41 -17.61
C ASP A 22 -43.16 2.43 -16.81
N ARG A 23 -42.43 1.30 -16.84
CA ARG A 23 -41.06 1.22 -16.37
C ARG A 23 -40.29 2.06 -17.37
N ALA A 24 -40.32 3.37 -17.13
CA ALA A 24 -39.44 4.31 -17.77
C ALA A 24 -38.03 3.84 -17.41
N GLU A 25 -37.47 3.02 -18.30
CA GLU A 25 -36.06 2.77 -18.43
C GLU A 25 -35.42 4.14 -18.45
N THR A 26 -34.96 4.55 -17.28
CA THR A 26 -34.07 5.68 -17.16
C THR A 26 -32.81 5.25 -17.87
N ARG A 27 -32.71 5.61 -19.16
CA ARG A 27 -31.47 5.70 -19.93
C ARG A 27 -30.52 6.61 -19.17
N THR A 28 -29.94 6.07 -18.12
CA THR A 28 -28.83 6.65 -17.38
C THR A 28 -27.63 6.46 -18.28
N SER A 29 -27.02 7.58 -18.68
CA SER A 29 -25.78 7.58 -19.45
C SER A 29 -24.76 6.63 -18.82
N SER A 30 -24.50 5.52 -19.52
CA SER A 30 -23.45 4.51 -19.36
C SER A 30 -22.57 4.66 -18.10
N CYS A 31 -22.90 3.95 -17.03
CA CYS A 31 -21.91 3.59 -16.01
C CYS A 31 -22.03 2.11 -15.68
N ALA A 32 -21.52 1.27 -16.58
CA ALA A 32 -21.29 -0.13 -16.23
C ALA A 32 -20.17 -0.17 -15.17
N PRO A 33 -20.35 -0.88 -14.05
CA PRO A 33 -19.25 -1.11 -13.11
C PRO A 33 -18.13 -1.88 -13.82
N PRO A 34 -16.86 -1.58 -13.53
CA PRO A 34 -15.77 -2.41 -14.04
C PRO A 34 -16.00 -3.86 -13.60
N ARG A 35 -15.71 -4.81 -14.48
CA ARG A 35 -15.76 -6.25 -14.20
C ARG A 35 -14.33 -6.82 -14.18
N ALA A 36 -14.12 -7.90 -13.42
CA ALA A 36 -12.87 -8.66 -13.52
C ALA A 36 -12.73 -9.24 -14.93
N THR A 37 -11.51 -9.23 -15.49
CA THR A 37 -11.24 -9.84 -16.80
C THR A 37 -11.07 -11.36 -16.63
N SER A 38 -11.40 -12.15 -17.66
CA SER A 38 -11.20 -13.61 -17.66
C SER A 38 -9.76 -14.00 -17.34
N ALA A 39 -8.78 -13.33 -17.96
CA ALA A 39 -7.37 -13.55 -17.69
C ALA A 39 -6.96 -13.27 -16.24
N HIS A 40 -7.57 -12.27 -15.60
CA HIS A 40 -7.35 -12.02 -14.18
C HIS A 40 -7.95 -13.14 -13.33
N THR A 41 -9.21 -13.49 -13.56
CA THR A 41 -9.91 -14.56 -12.83
C THR A 41 -9.14 -15.89 -12.91
N GLN A 42 -8.73 -16.31 -14.12
CA GLN A 42 -7.94 -17.54 -14.32
C GLN A 42 -6.61 -17.50 -13.58
N ARG A 43 -5.94 -16.34 -13.52
CA ARG A 43 -4.69 -16.18 -12.77
C ARG A 43 -4.92 -16.35 -11.26
N VAL A 44 -6.04 -15.82 -10.73
CA VAL A 44 -6.41 -15.98 -9.32
C VAL A 44 -6.75 -17.44 -9.02
N GLU A 45 -7.58 -18.07 -9.86
CA GLU A 45 -7.95 -19.49 -9.70
C GLU A 45 -6.72 -20.40 -9.71
N ARG A 46 -5.77 -20.17 -10.62
CA ARG A 46 -4.51 -20.92 -10.65
C ARG A 46 -3.73 -20.77 -9.34
N ALA A 47 -3.61 -19.56 -8.81
CA ALA A 47 -2.92 -19.32 -7.54
C ALA A 47 -3.65 -19.91 -6.34
N LEU A 48 -4.97 -20.07 -6.41
CA LEU A 48 -5.76 -20.70 -5.36
C LEU A 48 -5.69 -22.23 -5.40
N ARG A 49 -5.52 -22.85 -6.57
CA ARG A 49 -5.40 -24.32 -6.67
C ARG A 49 -4.05 -24.86 -6.21
N THR A 50 -3.03 -24.01 -6.06
CA THR A 50 -1.70 -24.46 -5.63
C THR A 50 -1.60 -24.60 -4.12
N HIS A 51 -0.86 -25.62 -3.67
CA HIS A 51 -0.53 -25.86 -2.27
C HIS A 51 0.42 -24.78 -1.71
N HIS A 52 1.22 -24.12 -2.55
CA HIS A 52 2.13 -23.05 -2.13
C HIS A 52 1.55 -21.65 -2.36
N ASP A 53 2.03 -20.69 -1.58
CA ASP A 53 1.85 -19.26 -1.85
C ASP A 53 2.70 -18.82 -3.05
N VAL A 54 2.24 -19.15 -4.27
CA VAL A 54 3.01 -18.92 -5.50
C VAL A 54 3.39 -17.46 -5.72
N TRP A 55 2.49 -16.54 -5.38
CA TRP A 55 2.79 -15.12 -5.50
C TRP A 55 3.68 -14.62 -4.37
N GLY A 56 3.47 -15.08 -3.13
CA GLY A 56 4.37 -14.78 -2.02
C GLY A 56 5.79 -15.25 -2.29
N ASN A 57 5.96 -16.49 -2.76
CA ASN A 57 7.24 -17.07 -3.16
C ASN A 57 7.89 -16.33 -4.34
N GLN A 58 7.10 -15.75 -5.25
CA GLN A 58 7.62 -14.86 -6.28
C GLN A 58 8.16 -13.56 -5.67
N LEU A 59 7.47 -12.97 -4.69
CA LEU A 59 7.90 -11.75 -4.01
C LEU A 59 9.14 -11.98 -3.13
N LEU A 60 9.22 -13.10 -2.43
CA LEU A 60 10.37 -13.50 -1.61
C LEU A 60 11.65 -13.67 -2.44
N ARG A 61 11.51 -14.21 -3.66
CA ARG A 61 12.61 -14.37 -4.62
C ARG A 61 13.02 -13.08 -5.32
N ALA A 62 12.25 -11.99 -5.20
CA ALA A 62 12.64 -10.72 -5.78
C ALA A 62 13.98 -10.24 -5.20
N PRO A 63 14.83 -9.52 -5.96
CA PRO A 63 16.16 -9.11 -5.51
C PRO A 63 16.16 -8.33 -4.19
N ASP A 64 15.13 -7.49 -3.99
CA ASP A 64 14.94 -6.67 -2.80
C ASP A 64 13.98 -7.30 -1.76
N GLY A 65 13.57 -8.55 -1.99
CA GLY A 65 12.50 -9.19 -1.24
C GLY A 65 11.11 -8.60 -1.54
N PRO A 66 10.12 -8.93 -0.69
CA PRO A 66 8.76 -8.44 -0.86
C PRO A 66 8.65 -6.92 -0.75
N SER A 67 7.69 -6.32 -1.46
CA SER A 67 7.38 -4.89 -1.35
C SER A 67 5.91 -4.61 -1.64
N PHE A 68 5.36 -3.57 -1.01
CA PHE A 68 3.98 -3.14 -1.26
C PHE A 68 3.68 -2.89 -2.74
N ALA A 69 4.61 -2.23 -3.46
CA ALA A 69 4.40 -1.84 -4.85
C ALA A 69 4.31 -3.04 -5.81
N ALA A 70 4.91 -4.18 -5.45
CA ALA A 70 4.79 -5.42 -6.18
C ALA A 70 3.52 -6.18 -5.77
N ALA A 71 3.29 -6.35 -4.46
CA ALA A 71 2.14 -7.07 -3.92
C ALA A 71 0.79 -6.47 -4.36
N GLN A 72 0.65 -5.13 -4.34
CA GLN A 72 -0.59 -4.43 -4.71
C GLN A 72 -1.08 -4.72 -6.14
N ARG A 73 -0.20 -5.17 -7.05
CA ARG A 73 -0.57 -5.39 -8.46
C ARG A 73 -1.26 -6.71 -8.72
N LEU A 74 -1.25 -7.61 -7.74
CA LEU A 74 -1.66 -9.00 -7.94
C LEU A 74 -3.18 -9.18 -7.85
N LEU A 75 -3.82 -8.43 -6.95
CA LEU A 75 -5.25 -8.44 -6.71
C LEU A 75 -5.85 -7.02 -6.77
N PRO A 76 -7.11 -6.86 -7.27
CA PRO A 76 -7.86 -5.63 -7.12
C PRO A 76 -7.99 -5.24 -5.64
N PRO A 77 -8.15 -3.95 -5.31
CA PRO A 77 -8.26 -3.54 -3.93
C PRO A 77 -9.62 -3.91 -3.31
N LEU A 78 -9.65 -3.96 -1.98
CA LEU A 78 -10.89 -4.04 -1.22
C LEU A 78 -11.68 -2.73 -1.31
N PHE A 79 -13.00 -2.85 -1.47
CA PHE A 79 -13.92 -1.70 -1.54
C PHE A 79 -15.32 -2.04 -1.03
N TYR A 80 -15.81 -3.26 -1.26
CA TYR A 80 -17.15 -3.63 -0.81
C TYR A 80 -17.13 -4.17 0.61
N ALA A 81 -18.18 -3.88 1.36
CA ALA A 81 -18.41 -4.38 2.70
C ALA A 81 -19.73 -5.16 2.75
N ARG A 82 -19.71 -6.33 3.40
CA ARG A 82 -20.84 -7.26 3.49
C ARG A 82 -21.27 -7.46 4.93
N ALA A 83 -22.56 -7.71 5.09
CA ALA A 83 -23.24 -8.01 6.34
C ALA A 83 -23.78 -9.46 6.31
N PRO A 84 -24.34 -9.99 7.42
CA PRO A 84 -24.98 -11.29 7.44
C PRO A 84 -26.01 -11.45 6.32
N LYS A 85 -26.26 -12.70 5.92
CA LYS A 85 -27.08 -13.03 4.73
C LYS A 85 -26.52 -12.43 3.43
N LYS A 86 -25.20 -12.16 3.38
CA LYS A 86 -24.43 -11.74 2.19
C LYS A 86 -24.87 -10.38 1.60
N ARG A 87 -25.64 -9.60 2.35
CA ARG A 87 -26.17 -8.28 1.93
C ARG A 87 -25.06 -7.21 1.95
N PRO A 88 -25.17 -6.15 1.13
CA PRO A 88 -24.31 -4.97 1.27
C PRO A 88 -24.42 -4.39 2.69
N LEU A 89 -23.29 -4.01 3.29
CA LEU A 89 -23.26 -3.42 4.64
C LEU A 89 -23.81 -1.99 4.65
N THR A 90 -23.59 -1.22 3.58
CA THR A 90 -24.12 0.13 3.40
C THR A 90 -25.04 0.18 2.18
N GLU A 91 -25.81 1.25 1.99
CA GLU A 91 -26.72 1.34 0.83
C GLU A 91 -25.99 1.29 -0.52
N SER A 92 -24.73 1.75 -0.60
CA SER A 92 -23.91 1.63 -1.80
C SER A 92 -23.04 0.38 -1.85
N GLY A 93 -23.02 -0.40 -0.75
CA GLY A 93 -22.11 -1.52 -0.55
C GLY A 93 -20.66 -1.13 -0.28
N ALA A 94 -20.27 0.14 -0.38
CA ALA A 94 -18.94 0.59 -0.01
C ALA A 94 -18.72 0.49 1.52
N TYR A 95 -17.48 0.21 1.95
CA TYR A 95 -17.13 0.27 3.37
C TYR A 95 -17.29 1.68 3.95
N TYR A 96 -17.34 1.78 5.27
CA TYR A 96 -17.28 3.06 6.00
C TYR A 96 -16.02 3.15 6.85
N LEU A 97 -15.65 4.38 7.19
CA LEU A 97 -14.69 4.69 8.23
C LEU A 97 -15.44 5.15 9.48
N THR A 98 -14.93 4.77 10.63
CA THR A 98 -15.50 5.15 11.93
C THR A 98 -14.74 6.35 12.48
N PHE A 99 -15.47 7.42 12.74
CA PHE A 99 -14.94 8.62 13.38
C PHE A 99 -15.67 8.89 14.68
N GLY A 100 -14.92 8.86 15.77
CA GLY A 100 -15.31 9.23 17.13
C GLY A 100 -14.14 9.91 17.83
N GLN A 101 -14.35 10.28 19.09
CA GLN A 101 -13.33 10.96 19.90
C GLN A 101 -13.33 10.39 21.32
N PRO A 102 -12.68 9.22 21.55
CA PRO A 102 -12.64 8.56 22.86
C PRO A 102 -12.05 9.46 23.96
N LEU A 103 -12.77 9.69 25.06
CA LEU A 103 -12.23 10.49 26.17
C LEU A 103 -11.37 9.68 27.14
N GLY A 104 -11.33 8.35 26.99
CA GLY A 104 -10.60 7.46 27.89
C GLY A 104 -10.42 6.05 27.32
N PRO A 105 -10.07 5.07 28.17
CA PRO A 105 -9.66 3.75 27.73
C PRO A 105 -10.80 2.85 27.23
N ARG A 106 -12.06 3.23 27.47
CA ARG A 106 -13.26 2.47 27.06
C ARG A 106 -13.63 2.63 25.58
N GLY A 107 -12.88 3.43 24.83
CA GLY A 107 -13.09 3.65 23.40
C GLY A 107 -14.14 4.70 23.11
N ALA A 108 -14.64 4.72 21.86
CA ALA A 108 -15.62 5.69 21.44
C ALA A 108 -16.98 5.39 22.09
N GLY A 109 -17.58 6.41 22.72
CA GLY A 109 -18.96 6.32 23.24
C GLY A 109 -20.03 6.63 22.19
N SER A 110 -19.66 7.39 21.16
CA SER A 110 -20.51 7.73 20.00
C SER A 110 -19.62 7.78 18.76
N VAL A 111 -20.15 7.36 17.62
CA VAL A 111 -19.41 7.32 16.34
C VAL A 111 -20.24 7.83 15.16
N ALA A 112 -19.55 8.40 14.19
CA ALA A 112 -20.09 8.70 12.86
C ALA A 112 -19.43 7.77 11.84
N LEU A 113 -20.26 7.13 11.00
CA LEU A 113 -19.84 6.21 9.96
C LEU A 113 -19.82 6.95 8.62
N HIS A 114 -18.62 7.30 8.15
CA HIS A 114 -18.42 8.02 6.90
C HIS A 114 -18.17 7.02 5.77
N VAL A 115 -19.13 6.86 4.85
CA VAL A 115 -19.02 5.87 3.76
C VAL A 115 -17.95 6.31 2.76
N ALA A 116 -17.05 5.39 2.41
CA ALA A 116 -15.80 5.68 1.69
C ALA A 116 -16.00 6.20 0.26
N ASP A 117 -17.16 5.93 -0.34
CA ASP A 117 -17.53 6.50 -1.63
C ASP A 117 -18.04 7.95 -1.54
N GLY A 118 -18.21 8.50 -0.33
CA GLY A 118 -18.73 9.84 -0.07
C GLY A 118 -20.25 9.97 -0.19
N SER A 119 -20.96 8.86 -0.37
CA SER A 119 -22.41 8.85 -0.60
C SER A 119 -23.23 9.11 0.66
N GLN A 120 -22.73 8.69 1.83
CA GLN A 120 -23.47 8.75 3.09
C GLN A 120 -22.58 9.03 4.31
N ILE A 121 -23.18 9.68 5.30
CA ILE A 121 -22.70 9.73 6.69
C ILE A 121 -23.84 9.19 7.56
N VAL A 122 -23.58 8.16 8.36
CA VAL A 122 -24.56 7.49 9.22
C VAL A 122 -24.16 7.69 10.68
N ALA A 123 -25.12 8.05 11.52
CA ALA A 123 -24.90 8.17 12.97
C ALA A 123 -24.97 6.80 13.64
N GLU A 124 -23.99 6.51 14.50
CA GLU A 124 -23.85 5.33 15.36
C GLU A 124 -23.71 3.99 14.65
N ARG A 125 -24.76 3.53 13.97
CA ARG A 125 -24.85 2.18 13.43
C ARG A 125 -25.48 2.19 12.05
N VAL A 126 -25.04 1.26 11.20
CA VAL A 126 -25.66 0.96 9.90
C VAL A 126 -27.18 0.84 10.05
N GLY A 127 -27.93 1.45 9.12
CA GLY A 127 -29.39 1.53 9.18
C GLY A 127 -29.92 2.70 10.03
N GLY A 128 -29.06 3.35 10.83
CA GLY A 128 -29.41 4.50 11.65
C GLY A 128 -29.70 5.79 10.88
N ARG A 129 -29.76 6.90 11.63
CA ARG A 129 -29.96 8.25 11.09
C ARG A 129 -28.84 8.59 10.12
N ARG A 130 -29.18 9.13 8.95
CA ARG A 130 -28.19 9.35 7.89
C ARG A 130 -28.40 10.61 7.08
N LEU A 131 -27.29 11.11 6.57
CA LEU A 131 -27.19 12.15 5.54
C LEU A 131 -26.73 11.48 4.24
N THR A 132 -27.50 11.60 3.16
CA THR A 132 -27.18 11.06 1.84
C THR A 132 -26.92 12.18 0.84
N VAL A 133 -25.86 12.05 0.05
CA VAL A 133 -25.40 13.05 -0.92
C VAL A 133 -25.80 12.66 -2.34
N PHE A 134 -26.58 13.51 -2.99
CA PHE A 134 -26.95 13.40 -4.40
C PHE A 134 -26.43 14.59 -5.21
N VAL A 135 -26.08 14.32 -6.46
CA VAL A 135 -25.45 15.23 -7.42
C VAL A 135 -26.13 15.13 -8.79
N GLY A 136 -25.57 15.79 -9.81
CA GLY A 136 -26.08 15.70 -11.17
C GLY A 136 -27.09 16.80 -11.53
N ALA A 137 -27.52 16.79 -12.79
CA ALA A 137 -28.39 17.81 -13.38
C ALA A 137 -29.70 18.02 -12.58
N LYS A 138 -30.30 16.92 -12.10
CA LYS A 138 -31.56 16.91 -11.34
C LYS A 138 -31.38 16.54 -9.86
N GLY A 139 -30.14 16.43 -9.36
CA GLY A 139 -29.88 16.03 -7.97
C GLY A 139 -30.35 14.62 -7.62
N ARG A 140 -30.40 13.70 -8.60
CA ARG A 140 -30.87 12.31 -8.42
C ARG A 140 -29.74 11.28 -8.46
N GLU A 141 -28.57 11.65 -8.98
CA GLU A 141 -27.41 10.75 -9.04
C GLU A 141 -26.78 10.67 -7.64
N ARG A 142 -26.70 9.48 -7.04
CA ARG A 142 -26.02 9.33 -5.74
C ARG A 142 -24.53 9.58 -5.93
N TYR A 143 -23.92 10.39 -5.06
CA TYR A 143 -22.47 10.59 -5.08
C TYR A 143 -21.77 9.23 -4.98
N GLY A 144 -20.75 8.98 -5.80
CA GLY A 144 -20.04 7.70 -5.79
C GLY A 144 -20.74 6.53 -6.49
N SER A 145 -21.97 6.71 -6.99
CA SER A 145 -22.72 5.64 -7.70
C SER A 145 -22.02 5.12 -8.96
N CYS A 146 -21.11 5.90 -9.55
CA CYS A 146 -20.31 5.47 -10.69
C CYS A 146 -18.82 5.33 -10.34
N LEU A 147 -18.36 4.10 -10.15
CA LEU A 147 -16.99 3.82 -9.70
C LEU A 147 -15.90 4.33 -10.65
N SER A 148 -16.13 4.31 -11.97
CA SER A 148 -15.19 4.87 -12.95
C SER A 148 -15.04 6.40 -12.87
N ARG A 149 -15.95 7.07 -12.16
CA ARG A 149 -15.96 8.51 -11.90
C ARG A 149 -15.63 8.86 -10.44
N LEU A 150 -15.39 7.86 -9.60
CA LEU A 150 -15.00 7.99 -8.20
C LEU A 150 -13.48 7.90 -8.06
N GLY A 151 -12.89 8.83 -7.31
CA GLY A 151 -11.50 8.70 -6.85
C GLY A 151 -11.44 7.90 -5.56
N PHE A 152 -10.34 7.19 -5.32
CA PHE A 152 -10.11 6.49 -4.06
C PHE A 152 -10.21 7.44 -2.86
N ALA A 153 -10.88 6.96 -1.80
CA ALA A 153 -10.88 7.56 -0.48
C ALA A 153 -9.46 7.76 0.04
N GLN A 154 -9.24 8.87 0.76
CA GLN A 154 -7.93 9.23 1.32
C GLN A 154 -8.12 9.87 2.68
N LEU A 155 -7.14 9.65 3.56
CA LEU A 155 -7.07 10.30 4.86
C LEU A 155 -6.14 11.51 4.82
N ALA A 156 -6.44 12.55 5.61
CA ALA A 156 -5.54 13.69 5.77
C ALA A 156 -4.19 13.23 6.35
N ASP A 157 -3.10 13.77 5.81
CA ASP A 157 -1.71 13.34 6.08
C ASP A 157 -1.43 11.85 5.85
N GLY A 158 -2.38 11.08 5.31
CA GLY A 158 -2.28 9.65 5.07
C GLY A 158 -2.93 8.78 6.14
N TRP A 159 -3.18 9.30 7.36
CA TRP A 159 -3.61 8.48 8.50
C TRP A 159 -4.65 9.13 9.42
N GLN A 160 -4.78 10.46 9.41
CA GLN A 160 -5.67 11.16 10.32
C GLN A 160 -7.14 10.89 9.95
N PRO A 161 -8.08 10.77 10.92
CA PRO A 161 -9.48 10.44 10.67
C PRO A 161 -10.28 11.62 10.10
N ILE A 162 -9.82 12.09 8.93
CA ILE A 162 -10.39 13.13 8.10
C ILE A 162 -10.40 12.57 6.67
N LEU A 163 -11.58 12.12 6.24
CA LEU A 163 -11.81 11.48 4.95
C LEU A 163 -11.89 12.55 3.85
N SER A 164 -11.21 12.32 2.73
CA SER A 164 -11.46 13.04 1.48
C SER A 164 -11.85 12.07 0.37
N THR A 165 -12.88 12.46 -0.39
CA THR A 165 -13.34 11.75 -1.59
C THR A 165 -13.47 12.72 -2.74
N THR A 166 -13.42 12.21 -3.98
CA THR A 166 -13.65 13.01 -5.18
C THR A 166 -14.56 12.28 -6.13
N TYR A 167 -15.50 12.99 -6.75
CA TYR A 167 -16.46 12.41 -7.68
C TYR A 167 -16.74 13.34 -8.85
N ARG A 168 -17.11 12.77 -10.01
CA ARG A 168 -17.59 13.52 -11.17
C ARG A 168 -18.99 13.02 -11.56
N ASP A 169 -19.97 13.91 -11.54
CA ASP A 169 -21.34 13.56 -11.94
C ASP A 169 -21.49 13.40 -13.46
N GLY A 170 -22.66 12.93 -13.91
CA GLY A 170 -22.96 12.73 -15.33
C GLY A 170 -23.03 14.04 -16.13
N ALA A 171 -23.23 15.18 -15.45
CA ALA A 171 -23.17 16.51 -16.06
C ALA A 171 -21.72 17.05 -16.15
N GLY A 172 -20.74 16.31 -15.65
CA GLY A 172 -19.32 16.69 -15.67
C GLY A 172 -18.88 17.65 -14.57
N VAL A 173 -19.73 17.95 -13.59
CA VAL A 173 -19.37 18.71 -12.37
C VAL A 173 -18.42 17.87 -11.53
N ARG A 174 -17.36 18.50 -11.02
CA ARG A 174 -16.40 17.83 -10.12
C ARG A 174 -16.68 18.21 -8.69
N TYR A 175 -16.67 17.22 -7.82
CA TYR A 175 -16.87 17.37 -6.40
C TYR A 175 -15.62 16.89 -5.68
N ARG A 176 -15.20 17.65 -4.68
CA ARG A 176 -14.26 17.19 -3.65
C ARG A 176 -14.96 17.32 -2.31
N GLN A 177 -15.07 16.22 -1.60
CA GLN A 177 -15.60 16.16 -0.24
C GLN A 177 -14.44 15.99 0.73
N GLU A 178 -14.47 16.69 1.86
CA GLU A 178 -13.66 16.39 3.04
C GLU A 178 -14.59 16.32 4.26
N SER A 179 -14.54 15.23 5.03
CA SER A 179 -15.42 15.01 6.18
C SER A 179 -14.71 14.36 7.36
N PHE A 180 -15.09 14.75 8.57
CA PHE A 180 -14.58 14.22 9.83
C PHE A 180 -15.61 14.43 10.94
N ALA A 181 -15.43 13.77 12.08
CA ALA A 181 -16.28 13.97 13.26
C ALA A 181 -15.49 14.59 14.42
N ALA A 182 -16.12 15.51 15.15
CA ALA A 182 -15.56 16.15 16.33
C ALA A 182 -16.62 16.26 17.42
N GLN A 183 -16.23 16.10 18.68
CA GLN A 183 -17.10 16.52 19.78
C GLN A 183 -17.14 18.04 19.87
N THR A 184 -18.32 18.58 20.19
CA THR A 184 -18.56 20.02 20.25
C THR A 184 -19.34 20.35 21.52
N SER A 185 -18.87 21.33 22.30
CA SER A 185 -19.57 21.77 23.51
C SER A 185 -20.90 22.44 23.19
N GLU A 186 -21.05 23.06 22.01
CA GLU A 186 -22.27 23.75 21.60
C GLU A 186 -23.48 22.82 21.52
N THR A 187 -23.26 21.57 21.10
CA THR A 187 -24.33 20.57 20.90
C THR A 187 -24.31 19.44 21.93
N GLY A 188 -23.20 19.26 22.65
CA GLY A 188 -22.98 18.09 23.50
C GLY A 188 -22.93 16.76 22.73
N SER A 189 -22.92 16.81 21.39
CA SER A 189 -22.99 15.66 20.51
C SER A 189 -21.72 15.53 19.67
N LEU A 190 -21.51 14.33 19.11
CA LEU A 190 -20.57 14.13 18.04
C LEU A 190 -21.15 14.75 16.74
N VAL A 191 -20.37 15.63 16.12
CA VAL A 191 -20.79 16.37 14.93
C VAL A 191 -19.87 16.05 13.76
N SER A 192 -20.46 15.58 12.67
CA SER A 192 -19.77 15.35 11.40
C SER A 192 -19.69 16.65 10.60
N PHE A 193 -18.49 17.21 10.49
CA PHE A 193 -18.22 18.38 9.65
C PHE A 193 -17.93 17.92 8.22
N VAL A 194 -18.54 18.58 7.24
CA VAL A 194 -18.33 18.28 5.81
C VAL A 194 -18.05 19.56 5.05
N ARG A 195 -17.00 19.53 4.22
CA ARG A 195 -16.71 20.53 3.20
C ARG A 195 -16.91 19.91 1.83
N LEU A 196 -17.70 20.57 0.99
CA LEU A 196 -17.93 20.19 -0.41
C LEU A 196 -17.46 21.32 -1.33
N ASP A 197 -16.35 21.10 -2.03
CA ASP A 197 -15.92 21.97 -3.13
C ASP A 197 -16.54 21.47 -4.45
N VAL A 198 -17.37 22.31 -5.07
CA VAL A 198 -18.11 22.03 -6.29
C VAL A 198 -17.55 22.87 -7.44
N ASP A 199 -16.99 22.22 -8.47
CA ASP A 199 -16.47 22.86 -9.68
C ASP A 199 -17.34 22.54 -10.90
N ALA A 200 -18.24 23.47 -11.23
CA ALA A 200 -19.16 23.39 -12.36
C ALA A 200 -18.69 24.20 -13.58
N ARG A 201 -17.43 24.65 -13.61
CA ARG A 201 -16.88 25.46 -14.72
C ARG A 201 -16.88 24.74 -16.06
N ARG A 202 -16.97 23.41 -16.07
CA ARG A 202 -17.00 22.57 -17.28
C ARG A 202 -18.23 21.67 -17.33
N ALA A 203 -19.28 22.03 -16.60
CA ALA A 203 -20.53 21.29 -16.62
C ALA A 203 -21.18 21.38 -18.01
N SER A 204 -21.75 20.28 -18.51
CA SER A 204 -22.47 20.23 -19.78
C SER A 204 -23.85 20.87 -19.67
N ARG A 205 -24.47 20.81 -18.49
CA ARG A 205 -25.81 21.37 -18.22
C ARG A 205 -25.72 22.79 -17.68
N LYS A 206 -26.72 23.64 -18.00
CA LYS A 206 -26.82 25.04 -17.53
C LYS A 206 -26.84 25.12 -16.00
N PHE A 207 -27.51 24.16 -15.36
CA PHE A 207 -27.56 24.00 -13.91
C PHE A 207 -27.37 22.54 -13.52
N SER A 208 -26.73 22.33 -12.37
CA SER A 208 -26.71 21.07 -11.62
C SER A 208 -27.20 21.30 -10.20
N GLN A 209 -27.58 20.23 -9.52
CA GLN A 209 -28.01 20.29 -8.13
C GLN A 209 -27.09 19.45 -7.24
N LEU A 210 -26.70 20.03 -6.10
CA LEU A 210 -26.23 19.26 -4.95
C LEU A 210 -27.42 19.13 -4.01
N ARG A 211 -27.90 17.90 -3.80
CA ARG A 211 -29.06 17.60 -2.96
C ARG A 211 -28.62 16.71 -1.81
N LEU A 212 -28.88 17.16 -0.59
CA LEU A 212 -28.54 16.51 0.67
C LEU A 212 -29.83 16.05 1.32
N ALA A 213 -30.03 14.75 1.43
CA ALA A 213 -31.25 14.15 1.99
C ALA A 213 -30.97 13.54 3.35
N THR A 214 -31.76 13.89 4.35
CA THR A 214 -31.68 13.33 5.70
C THR A 214 -32.76 12.27 5.88
N SER A 215 -32.49 11.23 6.68
CA SER A 215 -33.56 10.30 7.09
C SER A 215 -34.52 10.89 8.13
N THR A 216 -34.20 12.07 8.68
CA THR A 216 -35.04 12.79 9.66
C THR A 216 -35.88 13.86 8.97
N ARG A 217 -37.12 14.05 9.42
CA ARG A 217 -38.03 15.10 8.89
C ARG A 217 -37.62 16.50 9.33
N ALA A 218 -37.08 16.65 10.55
CA ALA A 218 -36.63 17.92 11.12
C ALA A 218 -35.17 18.28 10.74
N LEU A 219 -34.93 18.55 9.44
CA LEU A 219 -33.58 18.76 8.89
C LEU A 219 -32.78 19.84 9.65
N ARG A 220 -33.39 21.00 9.95
CA ARG A 220 -32.68 22.12 10.60
C ARG A 220 -32.20 21.84 12.01
N ARG A 221 -32.81 20.86 12.70
CA ARG A 221 -32.35 20.40 14.02
C ARG A 221 -31.14 19.47 13.90
N SER A 222 -31.01 18.75 12.78
CA SER A 222 -29.98 17.71 12.60
C SER A 222 -28.82 18.14 11.70
N LEU A 223 -28.99 19.18 10.89
CA LEU A 223 -28.03 19.63 9.89
C LEU A 223 -27.92 21.15 9.89
N ALA A 224 -26.74 21.66 10.24
CA ALA A 224 -26.35 23.04 9.96
C ALA A 224 -25.64 23.13 8.61
N PHE A 225 -25.80 24.26 7.92
CA PHE A 225 -25.26 24.45 6.58
C PHE A 225 -25.04 25.93 6.23
N THR A 226 -24.09 26.21 5.35
CA THR A 226 -23.83 27.58 4.86
C THR A 226 -24.96 28.13 3.99
N ARG A 227 -25.09 29.46 3.91
CA ARG A 227 -26.15 30.17 3.18
C ARG A 227 -26.31 29.75 1.71
N GLY A 228 -27.52 29.98 1.19
CA GLY A 228 -27.87 29.84 -0.23
C GLY A 228 -28.25 28.42 -0.68
N GLY A 229 -28.72 27.58 0.23
CA GLY A 229 -29.40 26.32 -0.06
C GLY A 229 -30.87 26.38 0.38
N THR A 230 -31.74 25.72 -0.36
CA THR A 230 -33.19 25.71 -0.12
C THR A 230 -33.57 24.41 0.60
N VAL A 231 -34.31 24.53 1.71
CA VAL A 231 -34.80 23.38 2.48
C VAL A 231 -36.24 23.08 2.11
N LYS A 232 -36.54 21.83 1.77
CA LYS A 232 -37.89 21.30 1.62
C LYS A 232 -37.98 19.96 2.36
N ARG A 233 -38.81 19.91 3.42
CA ARG A 233 -38.94 18.74 4.30
C ARG A 233 -37.55 18.26 4.79
N SER A 234 -37.17 17.03 4.47
CA SER A 234 -35.90 16.38 4.85
C SER A 234 -34.78 16.59 3.81
N THR A 235 -34.90 17.57 2.92
CA THR A 235 -33.93 17.77 1.83
C THR A 235 -33.42 19.21 1.78
N LEU A 236 -32.11 19.37 1.68
CA LEU A 236 -31.41 20.62 1.41
C LEU A 236 -30.84 20.59 -0.02
N THR A 237 -31.15 21.59 -0.84
CA THR A 237 -30.72 21.65 -2.24
C THR A 237 -29.96 22.93 -2.54
N TYR A 238 -28.79 22.80 -3.15
CA TYR A 238 -28.04 23.90 -3.74
C TYR A 238 -28.12 23.83 -5.25
N ARG A 239 -28.57 24.92 -5.88
CA ARG A 239 -28.53 25.08 -7.34
C ARG A 239 -27.17 25.65 -7.74
N ILE A 240 -26.49 24.94 -8.63
CA ILE A 240 -25.13 25.27 -9.08
C ILE A 240 -25.16 25.64 -10.55
N ARG A 241 -24.81 26.90 -10.87
CA ARG A 241 -24.79 27.40 -12.26
C ARG A 241 -23.50 26.96 -12.96
N ARG A 242 -23.61 26.56 -14.23
CA ARG A 242 -22.44 26.34 -15.10
C ARG A 242 -21.51 27.56 -15.10
N GLY A 243 -20.20 27.32 -15.10
CA GLY A 243 -19.19 28.39 -15.09
C GLY A 243 -18.72 28.80 -13.69
N THR A 244 -19.38 28.31 -12.63
CA THR A 244 -19.08 28.70 -11.24
C THR A 244 -18.24 27.67 -10.48
N ARG A 245 -17.65 28.13 -9.37
CA ARG A 245 -17.16 27.28 -8.28
C ARG A 245 -17.89 27.68 -7.01
N ARG A 246 -18.17 26.71 -6.14
CA ARG A 246 -18.78 26.97 -4.84
C ARG A 246 -18.20 26.02 -3.81
N THR A 247 -17.98 26.52 -2.60
CA THR A 247 -17.67 25.69 -1.43
C THR A 247 -18.84 25.76 -0.45
N ILE A 248 -19.23 24.60 0.08
CA ILE A 248 -20.35 24.45 1.00
C ILE A 248 -19.84 23.75 2.24
N TYR A 249 -20.20 24.27 3.41
CA TYR A 249 -19.88 23.65 4.71
C TYR A 249 -21.15 23.17 5.38
N LEU A 250 -21.08 21.99 5.98
CA LEU A 250 -22.16 21.31 6.68
C LEU A 250 -21.68 20.83 8.05
N ALA A 251 -22.60 20.75 9.01
CA ALA A 251 -22.39 20.08 10.28
C ALA A 251 -23.60 19.18 10.58
N TRP A 252 -23.41 17.86 10.50
CA TRP A 252 -24.42 16.84 10.75
C TRP A 252 -24.29 16.32 12.19
N ILE A 253 -25.36 16.45 12.97
CA ILE A 253 -25.35 16.18 14.41
C ILE A 253 -25.87 14.76 14.65
N ASN A 254 -25.09 13.91 15.33
CA ASN A 254 -25.49 12.53 15.63
C ASN A 254 -26.77 12.51 16.49
N TYR A 255 -26.74 13.22 17.62
CA TYR A 255 -27.85 13.37 18.57
C TYR A 255 -28.27 14.83 18.69
N PRO A 256 -29.24 15.29 17.88
CA PRO A 256 -29.66 16.69 17.87
C PRO A 256 -30.52 17.00 19.10
N ALA A 257 -30.05 17.95 19.92
CA ALA A 257 -30.77 18.50 21.06
C ALA A 257 -31.47 19.82 20.70
N ARG A 258 -31.97 20.57 21.70
CA ARG A 258 -32.56 21.91 21.51
C ARG A 258 -31.55 22.94 20.97
N ARG A 259 -30.27 22.83 21.32
CA ARG A 259 -29.20 23.75 20.87
C ARG A 259 -28.65 23.32 19.51
N GLY A 260 -28.60 24.27 18.56
CA GLY A 260 -28.05 24.07 17.21
C GLY A 260 -26.59 24.55 17.10
N ILE A 261 -25.96 24.27 15.96
CA ILE A 261 -24.62 24.76 15.62
C ILE A 261 -24.69 25.62 14.35
N ARG A 262 -23.87 26.67 14.26
CA ARG A 262 -23.63 27.39 13.00
C ARG A 262 -22.33 26.88 12.36
N VAL A 263 -22.32 26.75 11.03
CA VAL A 263 -21.15 26.25 10.30
C VAL A 263 -20.76 27.20 9.17
N ASP A 264 -19.48 27.53 9.14
CA ASP A 264 -18.81 28.31 8.10
C ASP A 264 -17.37 27.79 7.91
N ALA A 265 -16.58 28.48 7.08
CA ALA A 265 -15.20 28.12 6.83
C ALA A 265 -14.32 28.17 8.10
N GLY A 266 -14.53 29.16 8.96
CA GLY A 266 -13.75 29.36 10.19
C GLY A 266 -14.04 28.27 11.23
N ARG A 267 -15.31 27.99 11.50
CA ARG A 267 -15.73 26.93 12.44
C ARG A 267 -15.29 25.55 11.96
N TYR A 268 -15.40 25.28 10.67
CA TYR A 268 -14.88 24.05 10.05
C TYR A 268 -13.38 23.92 10.26
N ALA A 269 -12.60 24.97 9.95
CA ALA A 269 -11.14 24.95 10.09
C ALA A 269 -10.70 24.76 11.55
N ARG A 270 -11.39 25.37 12.52
CA ARG A 270 -11.15 25.15 13.96
C ARG A 270 -11.45 23.71 14.37
N ALA A 271 -12.61 23.16 13.98
CA ALA A 271 -12.96 21.77 14.26
C ALA A 271 -11.94 20.80 13.68
N ARG A 272 -11.50 21.04 12.44
CA ARG A 272 -10.50 20.23 11.76
C ARG A 272 -9.19 20.22 12.54
N ARG A 273 -8.66 21.40 12.90
CA ARG A 273 -7.42 21.50 13.70
C ARG A 273 -7.55 20.82 15.06
N ALA A 274 -8.70 20.93 15.73
CA ALA A 274 -8.95 20.27 17.01
C ALA A 274 -8.86 18.73 16.88
N VAL A 275 -9.50 18.15 15.86
CA VAL A 275 -9.42 16.71 15.59
C VAL A 275 -7.99 16.28 15.26
N GLN A 276 -7.26 17.08 14.48
CA GLN A 276 -5.86 16.78 14.17
C GLN A 276 -4.98 16.79 15.42
N SER A 277 -5.14 17.81 16.27
CA SER A 277 -4.39 17.94 17.53
C SER A 277 -4.69 16.77 18.46
N TYR A 278 -5.98 16.47 18.67
CA TYR A 278 -6.43 15.37 19.52
C TYR A 278 -5.81 14.03 19.08
N TRP A 279 -5.89 13.68 17.80
CA TRP A 279 -5.38 12.38 17.34
C TRP A 279 -3.85 12.30 17.30
N ARG A 280 -3.15 13.42 17.03
CA ARG A 280 -1.69 13.46 17.16
C ARG A 280 -1.26 13.22 18.61
N LYS A 281 -1.93 13.86 19.58
CA LYS A 281 -1.70 13.60 21.00
C LYS A 281 -1.98 12.14 21.34
N ARG A 282 -3.17 11.63 21.00
CA ARG A 282 -3.60 10.28 21.37
C ARG A 282 -2.71 9.17 20.79
N VAL A 283 -2.24 9.32 19.56
CA VAL A 283 -1.28 8.37 18.94
C VAL A 283 0.13 8.52 19.50
N SER A 284 0.50 9.69 20.03
CA SER A 284 1.83 9.93 20.62
C SER A 284 2.04 9.33 22.01
N GLU A 285 0.95 8.96 22.70
CA GLU A 285 0.97 8.40 24.06
C GLU A 285 1.64 7.02 24.15
N GLY A 286 1.54 6.22 23.08
CA GLY A 286 2.15 4.89 23.00
C GLY A 286 3.53 4.88 22.33
N THR A 287 3.97 3.69 21.95
CA THR A 287 5.19 3.45 21.19
C THR A 287 5.24 4.28 19.91
N GLN A 288 6.36 4.94 19.65
CA GLN A 288 6.56 5.67 18.40
C GLN A 288 7.42 4.85 17.44
N ILE A 289 6.88 4.56 16.27
CA ILE A 289 7.57 3.85 15.20
C ILE A 289 7.66 4.76 13.98
N SER A 290 8.87 4.89 13.44
CA SER A 290 9.12 5.54 12.17
C SER A 290 10.11 4.73 11.34
N VAL A 291 9.62 4.17 10.24
CA VAL A 291 10.41 3.38 9.28
C VAL A 291 10.54 4.15 7.96
N PRO A 292 11.48 3.80 7.06
CA PRO A 292 11.73 4.55 5.82
C PRO A 292 10.66 4.35 4.73
N GLU A 293 9.43 4.03 5.11
CA GLU A 293 8.27 3.88 4.25
C GLU A 293 7.05 4.59 4.83
N ARG A 294 6.67 5.71 4.20
CA ARG A 294 5.53 6.50 4.63
C ARG A 294 4.24 5.69 4.77
N ARG A 295 3.98 4.74 3.87
CA ARG A 295 2.76 3.92 3.91
C ARG A 295 2.68 3.04 5.17
N VAL A 296 3.81 2.48 5.60
CA VAL A 296 3.87 1.66 6.83
C VAL A 296 3.62 2.55 8.05
N ASN A 297 4.24 3.74 8.10
CA ASN A 297 3.99 4.72 9.16
C ASN A 297 2.53 5.21 9.18
N ASP A 298 1.94 5.46 8.01
CA ASP A 298 0.55 5.91 7.90
C ASP A 298 -0.41 4.79 8.34
N ALA A 299 -0.15 3.54 7.97
CA ALA A 299 -0.92 2.38 8.42
C ALA A 299 -0.82 2.18 9.94
N TYR A 300 0.39 2.19 10.50
CA TYR A 300 0.62 2.08 11.95
C TYR A 300 -0.22 3.09 12.73
N ARG A 301 -0.12 4.38 12.38
CA ARG A 301 -0.86 5.45 13.07
C ARG A 301 -2.37 5.33 12.87
N ASN A 302 -2.84 5.00 11.67
CA ASN A 302 -4.27 4.88 11.43
C ASN A 302 -4.91 3.66 12.11
N LEU A 303 -4.20 2.53 12.15
CA LEU A 303 -4.70 1.34 12.82
C LEU A 303 -4.75 1.54 14.34
N LEU A 304 -3.82 2.32 14.92
CA LEU A 304 -3.97 2.83 16.29
C LEU A 304 -5.23 3.70 16.44
N VAL A 305 -5.47 4.66 15.55
CA VAL A 305 -6.71 5.47 15.58
C VAL A 305 -7.96 4.59 15.55
N GLN A 306 -8.00 3.55 14.71
CA GLN A 306 -9.13 2.62 14.64
C GLN A 306 -9.28 1.81 15.94
N ASN A 307 -8.19 1.19 16.42
CA ASN A 307 -8.24 0.33 17.60
C ASN A 307 -8.50 1.09 18.90
N LEU A 308 -8.04 2.34 19.02
CA LEU A 308 -8.35 3.20 20.17
C LEU A 308 -9.81 3.67 20.18
N GLN A 309 -10.51 3.64 19.04
CA GLN A 309 -11.96 3.84 18.99
C GLN A 309 -12.72 2.55 19.33
N LEU A 310 -12.27 1.42 18.80
CA LEU A 310 -12.91 0.10 18.97
C LEU A 310 -12.79 -0.44 20.40
N THR A 311 -11.55 -0.39 20.93
CA THR A 311 -11.11 -0.95 22.21
C THR A 311 -11.49 -2.41 22.39
N TRP A 312 -12.50 -2.70 23.20
CA TRP A 312 -12.96 -4.07 23.49
C TRP A 312 -13.90 -4.62 22.43
N ARG A 313 -14.37 -3.76 21.51
CA ARG A 313 -15.33 -4.15 20.46
C ARG A 313 -14.58 -4.79 19.30
N TYR A 314 -15.07 -5.93 18.84
CA TYR A 314 -14.54 -6.65 17.69
C TYR A 314 -14.68 -5.83 16.40
N SER A 315 -15.79 -5.11 16.26
CA SER A 315 -16.11 -4.14 15.22
C SER A 315 -16.98 -3.02 15.82
N ILE A 316 -17.35 -1.97 15.07
CA ILE A 316 -18.22 -0.90 15.57
C ILE A 316 -19.15 -0.35 14.49
N GLY A 317 -20.38 -0.02 14.87
CA GLY A 317 -21.42 0.49 13.98
C GLY A 317 -22.10 -0.57 13.12
N ASN A 318 -21.94 -1.87 13.44
CA ASN A 318 -22.55 -2.98 12.72
C ASN A 318 -22.85 -4.18 13.67
N PRO A 319 -23.41 -5.31 13.19
CA PRO A 319 -23.75 -6.45 14.04
C PRO A 319 -22.59 -7.08 14.83
N TYR A 320 -21.33 -6.86 14.42
CA TYR A 320 -20.14 -7.32 15.15
C TYR A 320 -19.65 -6.32 16.19
N GLU A 321 -20.43 -5.29 16.51
CA GLU A 321 -20.18 -4.45 17.67
C GLU A 321 -20.51 -5.19 18.97
N GLN A 322 -19.59 -6.07 19.35
CA GLN A 322 -19.64 -6.94 20.51
C GLN A 322 -18.21 -7.32 20.94
N PHE A 323 -18.08 -7.97 22.09
CA PHE A 323 -16.82 -8.59 22.49
C PHE A 323 -16.71 -9.98 21.82
N SER A 324 -15.59 -10.27 21.14
CA SER A 324 -15.32 -11.59 20.55
C SER A 324 -14.15 -12.29 21.25
N PHE A 325 -14.25 -13.60 21.42
CA PHE A 325 -13.18 -14.45 21.94
C PHE A 325 -12.67 -15.40 20.85
N PRO A 326 -11.35 -15.68 20.85
CA PRO A 326 -10.30 -15.08 21.70
C PRO A 326 -9.86 -13.66 21.28
N GLU A 327 -10.34 -13.17 20.15
CA GLU A 327 -9.67 -12.12 19.37
C GLU A 327 -9.61 -10.76 20.08
N SER A 328 -10.60 -10.41 20.90
CA SER A 328 -10.58 -9.12 21.61
C SER A 328 -9.51 -9.10 22.71
N VAL A 329 -9.19 -10.26 23.30
CA VAL A 329 -8.08 -10.36 24.26
C VAL A 329 -6.74 -10.25 23.50
N ASP A 330 -6.62 -10.81 22.29
CA ASP A 330 -5.43 -10.58 21.46
C ASP A 330 -5.22 -9.10 21.14
N VAL A 331 -6.29 -8.35 20.84
CA VAL A 331 -6.22 -6.89 20.67
C VAL A 331 -5.69 -6.20 21.92
N SER A 332 -6.11 -6.66 23.11
CA SER A 332 -5.60 -6.16 24.39
C SER A 332 -4.08 -6.35 24.51
N GLU A 333 -3.58 -7.54 24.19
CA GLU A 333 -2.15 -7.85 24.24
C GLU A 333 -1.33 -6.95 23.31
N VAL A 334 -1.79 -6.79 22.05
CA VAL A 334 -1.10 -5.95 21.06
C VAL A 334 -1.12 -4.47 21.49
N LEU A 335 -2.25 -3.95 21.97
CA LEU A 335 -2.31 -2.57 22.45
C LEU A 335 -1.47 -2.34 23.73
N GLY A 336 -1.43 -3.33 24.62
CA GLY A 336 -0.58 -3.31 25.82
C GLY A 336 0.90 -3.21 25.44
N THR A 337 1.36 -4.06 24.51
CA THR A 337 2.75 -4.02 24.00
C THR A 337 3.07 -2.78 23.16
N LEU A 338 2.09 -1.95 22.82
CA LEU A 338 2.29 -0.65 22.16
C LEU A 338 2.12 0.54 23.13
N GLY A 339 2.08 0.28 24.44
CA GLY A 339 2.06 1.33 25.47
C GLY A 339 0.67 1.84 25.84
N TYR A 340 -0.40 1.17 25.41
CA TYR A 340 -1.78 1.57 25.74
C TYR A 340 -2.36 0.76 26.91
N ALA A 341 -1.61 0.70 28.01
CA ALA A 341 -1.93 -0.09 29.20
C ALA A 341 -3.37 0.13 29.73
N GLY A 342 -3.83 1.37 29.80
CA GLY A 342 -5.20 1.67 30.24
C GLY A 342 -6.27 1.06 29.33
N VAL A 343 -6.03 1.04 28.02
CA VAL A 343 -6.95 0.41 27.05
C VAL A 343 -6.91 -1.11 27.22
N ALA A 344 -5.71 -1.70 27.30
CA ALA A 344 -5.54 -3.13 27.54
C ALA A 344 -6.28 -3.59 28.81
N ARG A 345 -6.08 -2.88 29.94
CA ARG A 345 -6.83 -3.11 31.18
C ARG A 345 -8.33 -3.05 30.97
N SER A 346 -8.84 -2.04 30.26
CA SER A 346 -10.28 -1.92 30.00
C SER A 346 -10.83 -3.09 29.19
N VAL A 347 -10.08 -3.62 28.24
CA VAL A 347 -10.48 -4.79 27.45
C VAL A 347 -10.50 -6.04 28.34
N LEU A 348 -9.46 -6.24 29.16
CA LEU A 348 -9.38 -7.38 30.07
C LEU A 348 -10.49 -7.37 31.13
N VAL A 349 -10.75 -6.22 31.77
CA VAL A 349 -11.88 -6.06 32.69
C VAL A 349 -13.20 -6.39 31.99
N THR A 350 -13.37 -5.93 30.75
CA THR A 350 -14.57 -6.27 29.95
C THR A 350 -14.65 -7.76 29.65
N SER A 351 -13.52 -8.44 29.45
CA SER A 351 -13.47 -9.87 29.16
C SER A 351 -13.94 -10.73 30.34
N LEU A 352 -13.68 -10.29 31.57
CA LEU A 352 -14.05 -10.99 32.81
C LEU A 352 -15.57 -10.97 33.07
N THR A 353 -16.32 -10.08 32.41
CA THR A 353 -17.79 -10.01 32.54
C THR A 353 -18.53 -10.86 31.50
N ARG A 354 -17.80 -11.53 30.60
CA ARG A 354 -18.39 -12.32 29.51
C ARG A 354 -18.48 -13.79 29.88
N LYS A 355 -19.49 -14.47 29.35
CA LYS A 355 -19.68 -15.92 29.52
C LYS A 355 -18.52 -16.71 28.92
N ASP A 356 -18.22 -17.83 29.56
CA ASP A 356 -17.14 -18.74 29.14
C ASP A 356 -17.55 -19.68 28.00
N THR A 357 -18.85 -19.89 27.77
CA THR A 357 -19.36 -20.71 26.65
C THR A 357 -19.22 -20.03 25.28
N PRO A 358 -19.16 -20.79 24.15
CA PRO A 358 -19.34 -22.24 24.05
C PRO A 358 -18.05 -23.08 24.11
N TYR A 359 -16.87 -22.48 24.19
CA TYR A 359 -15.57 -23.16 24.35
C TYR A 359 -14.88 -22.63 25.62
N PRO A 360 -15.30 -23.08 26.82
CA PRO A 360 -14.86 -22.53 28.10
C PRO A 360 -13.36 -22.60 28.33
N ASN A 361 -12.70 -23.71 27.97
CA ASN A 361 -11.28 -23.91 28.25
C ASN A 361 -10.44 -22.88 27.48
N TRP A 362 -10.71 -22.69 26.19
CA TRP A 362 -10.00 -21.69 25.39
C TRP A 362 -10.17 -20.27 25.95
N LYS A 363 -11.39 -19.88 26.34
CA LYS A 363 -11.66 -18.54 26.88
C LYS A 363 -11.03 -18.31 28.25
N MET A 364 -11.05 -19.31 29.12
CA MET A 364 -10.37 -19.26 30.41
C MET A 364 -8.86 -19.10 30.22
N GLY A 365 -8.24 -19.99 29.43
CA GLY A 365 -6.82 -19.92 29.11
C GLY A 365 -6.42 -18.56 28.52
N LYS A 366 -7.20 -18.04 27.58
CA LYS A 366 -6.88 -16.75 26.95
C LYS A 366 -6.93 -15.57 27.93
N ARG A 367 -7.84 -15.58 28.90
CA ARG A 367 -7.87 -14.55 29.95
C ARG A 367 -6.67 -14.66 30.88
N LEU A 368 -6.23 -15.87 31.25
CA LEU A 368 -5.00 -16.05 32.04
C LEU A 368 -3.78 -15.48 31.31
N VAL A 369 -3.63 -15.78 30.00
CA VAL A 369 -2.54 -15.23 29.16
C VAL A 369 -2.58 -13.71 29.11
N GLY A 370 -3.75 -13.13 28.79
CA GLY A 370 -3.91 -11.67 28.67
C GLY A 370 -3.67 -10.93 29.98
N SER A 371 -4.20 -11.44 31.10
CA SER A 371 -3.99 -10.88 32.44
C SER A 371 -2.51 -10.94 32.86
N ALA A 372 -1.85 -12.07 32.60
CA ALA A 372 -0.43 -12.23 32.92
C ALA A 372 0.45 -11.28 32.10
N LEU A 373 0.20 -11.13 30.80
CA LEU A 373 0.92 -10.16 29.98
C LEU A 373 0.71 -8.72 30.44
N HIS A 374 -0.52 -8.34 30.79
CA HIS A 374 -0.82 -6.99 31.29
C HIS A 374 -0.02 -6.67 32.54
N TYR A 375 -0.03 -7.57 33.54
CA TYR A 375 0.78 -7.37 34.75
C TYR A 375 2.27 -7.29 34.41
N ARG A 376 2.78 -8.17 33.55
CA ARG A 376 4.20 -8.18 33.18
C ARG A 376 4.67 -6.87 32.55
N LEU A 377 3.84 -6.24 31.72
CA LEU A 377 4.17 -4.98 31.05
C LEU A 377 3.98 -3.74 31.94
N THR A 378 3.14 -3.80 32.97
CA THR A 378 2.65 -2.61 33.68
C THR A 378 2.89 -2.63 35.19
N ARG A 379 3.12 -3.81 35.75
CA ARG A 379 3.14 -4.09 37.20
C ARG A 379 1.86 -3.62 37.92
N ASP A 380 0.72 -3.57 37.22
CA ASP A 380 -0.59 -3.14 37.75
C ASP A 380 -1.15 -4.18 38.73
N ARG A 381 -0.66 -4.14 39.97
CA ARG A 381 -1.04 -5.03 41.07
C ARG A 381 -2.52 -4.93 41.40
N ALA A 382 -3.07 -3.72 41.41
CA ALA A 382 -4.49 -3.48 41.69
C ALA A 382 -5.43 -4.19 40.70
N TYR A 383 -5.05 -4.26 39.41
CA TYR A 383 -5.79 -5.07 38.44
C TYR A 383 -5.71 -6.56 38.77
N VAL A 384 -4.51 -7.08 39.08
CA VAL A 384 -4.32 -8.51 39.40
C VAL A 384 -5.15 -8.88 40.62
N ASP A 385 -5.05 -8.14 41.72
CA ASP A 385 -5.81 -8.42 42.94
C ASP A 385 -7.32 -8.45 42.68
N ALA A 386 -7.84 -7.49 41.90
CA ALA A 386 -9.24 -7.45 41.51
C ALA A 386 -9.66 -8.62 40.59
N ALA A 387 -8.75 -9.10 39.74
CA ALA A 387 -9.03 -10.20 38.81
C ALA A 387 -8.85 -11.59 39.45
N THR A 388 -7.96 -11.72 40.44
CA THR A 388 -7.56 -12.98 41.08
C THR A 388 -8.75 -13.84 41.51
N PRO A 389 -9.83 -13.33 42.13
CA PRO A 389 -10.97 -14.17 42.49
C PRO A 389 -11.61 -14.89 41.29
N THR A 390 -11.69 -14.22 40.14
CA THR A 390 -12.23 -14.83 38.91
C THR A 390 -11.22 -15.77 38.26
N LEU A 391 -9.95 -15.36 38.17
CA LEU A 391 -8.89 -16.16 37.56
C LEU A 391 -8.61 -17.44 38.36
N ARG A 392 -8.67 -17.38 39.70
CA ARG A 392 -8.56 -18.54 40.59
C ARG A 392 -9.65 -19.56 40.28
N ARG A 393 -10.92 -19.13 40.16
CA ARG A 393 -12.02 -20.06 39.78
C ARG A 393 -11.78 -20.73 38.44
N TYR A 394 -11.18 -20.04 37.48
CA TYR A 394 -10.80 -20.65 36.21
C TYR A 394 -9.73 -21.72 36.41
N VAL A 395 -8.68 -21.43 37.18
CA VAL A 395 -7.64 -22.43 37.52
C VAL A 395 -8.23 -23.60 38.31
N ASP A 396 -9.23 -23.36 39.17
CA ASP A 396 -9.94 -24.41 39.90
C ASP A 396 -10.72 -25.35 38.96
N GLU A 397 -11.48 -24.78 38.03
CA GLU A 397 -12.23 -25.53 37.01
C GLU A 397 -11.31 -26.34 36.11
N LEU A 398 -10.28 -25.70 35.55
CA LEU A 398 -9.28 -26.36 34.72
C LEU A 398 -8.57 -27.47 35.50
N GLY A 399 -8.26 -27.23 36.77
CA GLY A 399 -7.65 -28.22 37.66
C GLY A 399 -8.56 -29.42 37.93
N ARG A 400 -9.87 -29.21 38.12
CA ARG A 400 -10.83 -30.33 38.25
C ARG A 400 -10.82 -31.21 37.01
N GLN A 401 -10.79 -30.62 35.81
CA GLN A 401 -10.71 -31.38 34.57
C GLN A 401 -9.39 -32.14 34.42
N ILE A 402 -8.25 -31.47 34.61
CA ILE A 402 -6.90 -32.07 34.45
C ILE A 402 -6.66 -33.21 35.46
N ASN A 403 -7.11 -33.05 36.70
CA ASN A 403 -6.92 -34.04 37.76
C ASN A 403 -7.93 -35.18 37.68
N GLY A 404 -9.18 -34.90 37.29
CA GLY A 404 -10.21 -35.92 37.08
C GLY A 404 -10.05 -36.72 35.79
N SER A 405 -9.18 -36.26 34.87
CA SER A 405 -8.88 -36.94 33.62
C SER A 405 -7.81 -38.00 33.79
N ALA A 406 -8.12 -39.23 33.35
CA ALA A 406 -7.16 -40.34 33.30
C ALA A 406 -5.97 -40.05 32.36
N THR A 407 -6.18 -39.23 31.33
CA THR A 407 -5.12 -38.85 30.37
C THR A 407 -4.33 -37.61 30.82
N GLY A 408 -4.90 -36.81 31.73
CA GLY A 408 -4.40 -35.49 32.12
C GLY A 408 -4.76 -34.36 31.13
N LEU A 409 -5.51 -34.66 30.06
CA LEU A 409 -6.03 -33.66 29.12
C LEU A 409 -7.30 -33.01 29.68
N LEU A 410 -7.58 -31.79 29.22
CA LEU A 410 -8.85 -31.10 29.48
C LEU A 410 -10.01 -31.79 28.76
N ALA A 411 -11.23 -31.53 29.23
CA ALA A 411 -12.44 -32.06 28.61
C ALA A 411 -12.60 -31.56 27.17
N ARG A 412 -13.31 -32.35 26.36
CA ARG A 412 -13.67 -31.96 25.00
C ARG A 412 -14.52 -30.70 25.05
N GLU A 413 -14.27 -29.80 24.10
CA GLU A 413 -15.07 -28.60 23.92
C GLU A 413 -15.22 -28.28 22.44
N ARG A 414 -16.12 -27.36 22.13
CA ARG A 414 -16.37 -26.91 20.77
C ARG A 414 -15.08 -26.43 20.08
N TYR A 415 -14.80 -26.94 18.88
CA TYR A 415 -13.62 -26.60 18.07
C TYR A 415 -13.45 -25.10 17.83
N SER A 416 -14.52 -24.39 17.47
CA SER A 416 -14.51 -22.92 17.31
C SER A 416 -15.94 -22.36 17.27
N SER A 417 -16.10 -21.04 17.25
CA SER A 417 -17.42 -20.40 17.11
C SER A 417 -18.26 -20.89 15.91
N ASP A 418 -17.63 -21.41 14.86
CA ASP A 418 -18.30 -21.82 13.62
C ASP A 418 -18.28 -23.34 13.38
N ILE A 419 -17.47 -24.09 14.14
CA ILE A 419 -17.39 -25.56 14.08
C ILE A 419 -17.90 -26.09 15.42
N PRO A 420 -19.14 -26.62 15.49
CA PRO A 420 -19.80 -27.00 16.73
C PRO A 420 -19.27 -28.29 17.37
N ASP A 421 -18.51 -29.08 16.62
CA ASP A 421 -18.01 -30.38 17.06
C ASP A 421 -17.14 -30.24 18.31
N GLU A 422 -17.35 -31.13 19.28
CA GLU A 422 -16.57 -31.18 20.51
C GLU A 422 -15.31 -32.02 20.30
N VAL A 423 -14.15 -31.43 20.56
CA VAL A 423 -12.83 -31.98 20.25
C VAL A 423 -11.87 -31.87 21.42
N LEU A 424 -10.87 -32.74 21.46
CA LEU A 424 -9.67 -32.50 22.26
C LEU A 424 -8.79 -31.49 21.52
N GLY A 425 -9.15 -30.21 21.63
CA GLY A 425 -8.55 -29.13 20.85
C GLY A 425 -7.10 -28.82 21.25
N LEU A 426 -6.12 -29.07 20.38
CA LEU A 426 -4.72 -28.69 20.64
C LEU A 426 -4.57 -27.18 20.85
N HIS A 427 -5.24 -26.38 20.02
CA HIS A 427 -5.20 -24.91 20.07
C HIS A 427 -5.70 -24.34 21.42
N SER A 428 -6.79 -24.89 21.97
CA SER A 428 -7.36 -24.39 23.22
C SER A 428 -6.59 -24.88 24.44
N GLN A 429 -6.21 -26.17 24.47
CA GLN A 429 -5.44 -26.73 25.57
C GLN A 429 -4.02 -26.14 25.67
N ALA A 430 -3.35 -25.90 24.54
CA ALA A 430 -2.06 -25.22 24.53
C ALA A 430 -2.18 -23.76 25.03
N THR A 431 -3.30 -23.09 24.74
CA THR A 431 -3.58 -21.74 25.29
C THR A 431 -3.81 -21.79 26.80
N VAL A 432 -4.47 -22.82 27.32
CA VAL A 432 -4.61 -23.04 28.78
C VAL A 432 -3.26 -23.29 29.43
N TRP A 433 -2.46 -24.20 28.88
CA TRP A 433 -1.10 -24.48 29.37
C TRP A 433 -0.26 -23.19 29.43
N GLN A 434 -0.27 -22.39 28.36
CA GLN A 434 0.40 -21.09 28.33
C GLN A 434 -0.12 -20.16 29.43
N GLY A 435 -1.44 -20.12 29.62
CA GLY A 435 -2.12 -19.32 30.63
C GLY A 435 -1.75 -19.70 32.06
N LEU A 436 -1.75 -20.99 32.40
CA LEU A 436 -1.37 -21.51 33.71
C LEU A 436 0.07 -21.13 34.07
N ARG A 437 1.02 -21.36 33.15
CA ARG A 437 2.43 -20.97 33.38
C ARG A 437 2.58 -19.46 33.54
N ALA A 438 1.90 -18.67 32.72
CA ALA A 438 2.03 -17.23 32.73
C ALA A 438 1.42 -16.60 33.99
N ILE A 439 0.20 -16.99 34.38
CA ILE A 439 -0.48 -16.44 35.57
C ILE A 439 0.14 -16.97 36.86
N GLY A 440 0.61 -18.22 36.88
CA GLY A 440 1.31 -18.80 38.04
C GLY A 440 2.53 -17.98 38.44
N ARG A 441 3.33 -17.52 37.45
CA ARG A 441 4.45 -16.59 37.71
C ARG A 441 4.00 -15.25 38.27
N VAL A 442 2.91 -14.69 37.75
CA VAL A 442 2.35 -13.45 38.30
C VAL A 442 1.97 -13.66 39.76
N TRP A 443 1.28 -14.76 40.07
CA TRP A 443 0.90 -15.10 41.44
C TRP A 443 2.10 -15.33 42.37
N ALA A 444 3.19 -15.93 41.88
CA ALA A 444 4.44 -16.04 42.63
C ALA A 444 5.01 -14.65 42.97
N GLU A 445 5.10 -13.76 41.97
CA GLU A 445 5.59 -12.38 42.14
C GLU A 445 4.66 -11.53 43.02
N THR A 446 3.37 -11.87 43.08
CA THR A 446 2.37 -11.15 43.86
C THR A 446 2.10 -11.76 45.24
N GLY A 447 2.87 -12.76 45.68
CA GLY A 447 2.73 -13.34 47.03
C GLY A 447 1.56 -14.34 47.18
N GLU A 448 0.98 -14.80 46.07
CA GLU A 448 -0.05 -15.84 46.01
C GLU A 448 0.62 -17.22 45.78
N ALA A 449 1.54 -17.60 46.67
CA ALA A 449 2.45 -18.73 46.49
C ALA A 449 1.71 -20.07 46.26
N GLU A 450 0.60 -20.30 46.94
CA GLU A 450 -0.18 -21.54 46.77
C GLU A 450 -0.85 -21.63 45.39
N LEU A 451 -1.40 -20.52 44.90
CA LEU A 451 -1.97 -20.47 43.55
C LEU A 451 -0.89 -20.65 42.49
N ALA A 452 0.31 -20.12 42.73
CA ALA A 452 1.47 -20.32 41.86
C ALA A 452 1.88 -21.79 41.79
N ARG A 453 2.07 -22.46 42.94
CA ARG A 453 2.39 -23.90 43.00
C ARG A 453 1.34 -24.75 42.30
N ARG A 454 0.06 -24.44 42.52
CA ARG A 454 -1.04 -25.14 41.84
C ARG A 454 -1.00 -24.96 40.34
N CYS A 455 -0.75 -23.75 39.84
CA CYS A 455 -0.61 -23.51 38.40
C CYS A 455 0.54 -24.30 37.80
N ASP A 456 1.69 -24.35 38.49
CA ASP A 456 2.88 -25.08 38.05
C ASP A 456 2.62 -26.60 37.95
N ALA A 457 2.00 -27.18 38.98
CA ALA A 457 1.62 -28.59 38.98
C ALA A 457 0.63 -28.93 37.85
N LEU A 458 -0.40 -28.10 37.66
CA LEU A 458 -1.39 -28.28 36.60
C LEU A 458 -0.78 -28.11 35.20
N ALA A 459 0.07 -27.10 35.01
CA ALA A 459 0.75 -26.86 33.75
C ALA A 459 1.68 -28.04 33.40
N THR A 460 2.45 -28.54 34.35
CA THR A 460 3.35 -29.69 34.16
C THR A 460 2.57 -30.95 33.77
N ARG A 461 1.46 -31.24 34.48
CA ARG A 461 0.60 -32.39 34.17
C ARG A 461 -0.03 -32.28 32.78
N LEU A 462 -0.58 -31.11 32.45
CA LEU A 462 -1.20 -30.86 31.14
C LEU A 462 -0.16 -30.90 30.01
N GLU A 463 1.05 -30.38 30.24
CA GLU A 463 2.14 -30.43 29.25
C GLU A 463 2.52 -31.86 28.89
N ALA A 464 2.75 -32.70 29.90
CA ALA A 464 3.09 -34.10 29.70
C ALA A 464 1.98 -34.84 28.93
N ALA A 465 0.72 -34.56 29.27
CA ALA A 465 -0.44 -35.11 28.56
C ALA A 465 -0.52 -34.63 27.10
N LEU A 466 -0.32 -33.33 26.85
CA LEU A 466 -0.32 -32.75 25.51
C LEU A 466 0.81 -33.29 24.65
N ARG A 467 2.03 -33.40 25.19
CA ARG A 467 3.17 -33.95 24.46
C ARG A 467 2.92 -35.40 24.03
N ARG A 468 2.38 -36.25 24.91
CA ARG A 468 1.96 -37.62 24.55
C ARG A 468 0.87 -37.63 23.48
N ALA A 469 -0.17 -36.81 23.65
CA ALA A 469 -1.28 -36.76 22.69
C ALA A 469 -0.83 -36.25 21.32
N VAL A 470 0.05 -35.25 21.26
CA VAL A 470 0.66 -34.76 20.03
C VAL A 470 1.53 -35.83 19.39
N ALA A 471 2.39 -36.51 20.15
CA ALA A 471 3.23 -37.58 19.62
C ALA A 471 2.42 -38.70 18.96
N SER A 472 1.29 -39.10 19.57
CA SER A 472 0.39 -40.12 19.00
C SER A 472 -0.41 -39.63 17.79
N SER A 473 -0.71 -38.33 17.72
CA SER A 473 -1.61 -37.78 16.70
C SER A 473 -0.87 -37.16 15.50
N GLN A 474 0.37 -36.71 15.68
CA GLN A 474 1.13 -36.04 14.63
C GLN A 474 1.45 -36.99 13.47
N ARG A 475 1.61 -36.43 12.28
CA ARG A 475 1.93 -37.19 11.06
C ARG A 475 3.04 -36.50 10.29
N ARG A 476 4.17 -37.19 10.13
CA ARG A 476 5.23 -36.75 9.20
C ARG A 476 4.77 -37.08 7.79
N LEU A 477 4.89 -36.11 6.88
CA LEU A 477 4.48 -36.28 5.48
C LEU A 477 5.71 -36.55 4.60
N GLU A 478 5.49 -37.12 3.42
CA GLU A 478 6.54 -37.46 2.45
C GLU A 478 7.36 -36.24 2.01
N ASP A 479 6.74 -35.06 1.99
CA ASP A 479 7.44 -33.81 1.66
C ASP A 479 8.36 -33.32 2.80
N GLY A 480 8.40 -34.04 3.93
CA GLY A 480 9.19 -33.74 5.12
C GLY A 480 8.54 -32.70 6.04
N SER A 481 7.31 -32.24 5.75
CA SER A 481 6.55 -31.43 6.70
C SER A 481 5.95 -32.27 7.84
N LEU A 482 5.53 -31.60 8.91
CA LEU A 482 4.85 -32.25 10.03
C LEU A 482 3.45 -31.67 10.17
N PHE A 483 2.44 -32.53 10.03
CA PHE A 483 1.08 -32.18 10.36
C PHE A 483 0.82 -32.37 11.85
N LEU A 484 0.46 -31.28 12.52
CA LEU A 484 -0.02 -31.25 13.89
C LEU A 484 -1.54 -31.10 13.86
N PRO A 485 -2.32 -32.10 14.28
CA PRO A 485 -3.77 -32.02 14.24
C PRO A 485 -4.30 -31.03 15.27
N ALA A 486 -5.37 -30.31 14.90
CA ALA A 486 -6.11 -29.47 15.83
C ALA A 486 -7.00 -30.32 16.74
N MET A 487 -7.45 -31.49 16.27
CA MET A 487 -8.25 -32.47 17.01
C MET A 487 -7.35 -33.63 17.45
N LEU A 488 -6.87 -33.60 18.69
CA LEU A 488 -5.98 -34.63 19.22
C LEU A 488 -6.74 -35.94 19.42
N LEU A 489 -6.08 -37.06 19.11
CA LEU A 489 -6.61 -38.42 19.30
C LEU A 489 -7.89 -38.76 18.51
N ASP A 490 -8.29 -37.91 17.56
CA ASP A 490 -9.51 -38.05 16.74
C ASP A 490 -9.21 -38.43 15.27
N ASP A 491 -8.03 -38.99 14.99
CA ASP A 491 -7.52 -39.35 13.65
C ASP A 491 -7.69 -38.25 12.58
N GLU A 492 -7.50 -36.97 12.95
CA GLU A 492 -7.53 -35.89 11.97
C GLU A 492 -6.40 -36.09 10.94
N ARG A 493 -6.78 -36.21 9.67
CA ARG A 493 -5.84 -36.41 8.57
C ARG A 493 -5.24 -35.10 8.10
N ALA A 494 -3.98 -35.16 7.67
CA ALA A 494 -3.31 -34.03 7.06
C ALA A 494 -4.04 -33.55 5.80
N TYR A 495 -4.10 -32.23 5.61
CA TYR A 495 -4.74 -31.64 4.43
C TYR A 495 -3.70 -31.44 3.34
N GLU A 496 -3.95 -31.99 2.16
CA GLU A 496 -3.14 -31.72 0.96
C GLU A 496 -3.11 -30.21 0.66
N SER A 497 -4.26 -29.53 0.77
CA SER A 497 -4.37 -28.08 0.83
C SER A 497 -5.42 -27.68 1.87
N LEU A 498 -5.07 -26.88 2.86
CA LEU A 498 -5.96 -26.49 3.97
C LEU A 498 -7.32 -25.93 3.49
N THR A 499 -7.34 -25.09 2.45
CA THR A 499 -8.61 -24.51 1.94
C THR A 499 -9.45 -25.47 1.09
N GLN A 500 -9.06 -26.73 0.94
CA GLN A 500 -9.85 -27.73 0.21
C GLN A 500 -11.06 -28.22 1.00
N ALA A 501 -10.95 -28.22 2.33
CA ALA A 501 -11.99 -28.61 3.24
C ALA A 501 -12.33 -27.46 4.19
N ARG A 502 -13.54 -27.50 4.76
CA ARG A 502 -13.94 -26.54 5.78
C ARG A 502 -13.09 -26.68 7.03
N LEU A 503 -12.92 -27.90 7.54
CA LEU A 503 -12.07 -28.15 8.71
C LEU A 503 -10.62 -27.70 8.48
N GLY A 504 -10.03 -27.97 7.32
CA GLY A 504 -8.68 -27.46 6.99
C GLY A 504 -8.60 -25.93 6.96
N SER A 505 -9.65 -25.24 6.50
CA SER A 505 -9.70 -23.77 6.58
C SER A 505 -9.71 -23.28 8.03
N TYR A 506 -10.43 -23.96 8.93
CA TYR A 506 -10.52 -23.61 10.35
C TYR A 506 -9.29 -24.06 11.16
N TRP A 507 -8.65 -25.16 10.78
CA TRP A 507 -7.32 -25.55 11.27
C TRP A 507 -6.37 -24.37 11.13
N ASN A 508 -6.39 -23.73 9.97
CA ASN A 508 -5.52 -22.58 9.70
C ASN A 508 -5.84 -21.32 10.51
N LEU A 509 -7.05 -21.22 11.06
CA LEU A 509 -7.47 -20.11 11.93
C LEU A 509 -7.06 -20.38 13.38
N VAL A 510 -7.30 -21.60 13.88
CA VAL A 510 -7.12 -21.91 15.30
C VAL A 510 -5.71 -22.38 15.65
N MET A 511 -5.03 -23.11 14.76
CA MET A 511 -3.70 -23.67 15.05
C MET A 511 -2.59 -22.66 15.32
N PRO A 512 -2.60 -21.43 14.78
CA PRO A 512 -1.68 -20.39 15.22
C PRO A 512 -1.64 -20.19 16.74
N TYR A 513 -2.72 -20.45 17.49
CA TYR A 513 -2.69 -20.37 18.96
C TYR A 513 -1.84 -21.46 19.60
N ALA A 514 -1.86 -22.69 19.09
CA ALA A 514 -0.96 -23.74 19.56
C ALA A 514 0.49 -23.42 19.20
N LEU A 515 0.72 -23.01 17.94
CA LEU A 515 2.06 -22.72 17.41
C LEU A 515 2.70 -21.51 18.11
N GLY A 516 1.93 -20.49 18.47
CA GLY A 516 2.39 -19.30 19.21
C GLY A 516 2.29 -19.42 20.74
N SER A 517 1.95 -20.60 21.28
CA SER A 517 1.80 -20.79 22.74
C SER A 517 3.16 -20.91 23.45
N GLY A 518 4.18 -21.42 22.73
CA GLY A 518 5.47 -21.85 23.27
C GLY A 518 5.54 -23.35 23.58
N LEU A 519 4.47 -24.13 23.35
CA LEU A 519 4.46 -25.58 23.58
C LEU A 519 5.48 -26.31 22.69
N PHE A 520 5.64 -25.81 21.46
CA PHE A 520 6.68 -26.23 20.52
C PHE A 520 7.80 -25.22 20.60
N GLU A 521 8.92 -25.61 21.20
CA GLU A 521 10.08 -24.73 21.34
C GLU A 521 10.57 -24.27 19.96
N PRO A 522 10.94 -22.99 19.79
CA PRO A 522 11.42 -22.50 18.51
C PRO A 522 12.67 -23.27 18.06
N GLY A 523 12.70 -23.70 16.78
CA GLY A 523 13.79 -24.52 16.24
C GLY A 523 13.71 -26.03 16.58
N SER A 524 12.74 -26.47 17.40
CA SER A 524 12.47 -27.91 17.59
C SER A 524 12.05 -28.61 16.27
N PRO A 525 12.21 -29.95 16.17
CA PRO A 525 11.73 -30.72 15.02
C PRO A 525 10.24 -30.52 14.72
N GLU A 526 9.42 -30.32 15.74
CA GLU A 526 8.00 -30.02 15.64
C GLU A 526 7.76 -28.63 15.06
N ALA A 527 8.42 -27.60 15.60
CA ALA A 527 8.26 -26.23 15.12
C ALA A 527 8.74 -26.08 13.66
N ILE A 528 9.89 -26.64 13.31
CA ILE A 528 10.43 -26.65 11.93
C ILE A 528 9.48 -27.41 11.00
N GLY A 529 9.01 -28.59 11.42
CA GLY A 529 8.09 -29.42 10.64
C GLY A 529 6.74 -28.74 10.39
N ALA A 530 6.17 -28.11 11.43
CA ALA A 530 4.91 -27.38 11.35
C ALA A 530 5.04 -26.11 10.50
N LEU A 531 6.15 -25.37 10.62
CA LEU A 531 6.45 -24.24 9.74
C LEU A 531 6.52 -24.67 8.28
N ARG A 532 7.16 -25.81 7.99
CA ARG A 532 7.19 -26.38 6.64
C ARG A 532 5.78 -26.72 6.16
N TYR A 533 4.92 -27.30 7.00
CA TYR A 533 3.53 -27.60 6.65
C TYR A 533 2.75 -26.32 6.31
N VAL A 534 2.84 -25.29 7.16
CA VAL A 534 2.25 -23.96 6.93
C VAL A 534 2.70 -23.36 5.59
N LEU A 535 3.98 -23.47 5.23
CA LEU A 535 4.50 -22.91 3.99
C LEU A 535 4.15 -23.73 2.73
N ARG A 536 3.71 -25.00 2.90
CA ARG A 536 3.52 -25.93 1.79
C ARG A 536 2.10 -26.41 1.54
N HIS A 537 1.19 -26.28 2.50
CA HIS A 537 -0.17 -26.85 2.43
C HIS A 537 -1.28 -25.80 2.39
N GLY A 538 -1.04 -24.66 1.74
CA GLY A 538 -2.08 -23.68 1.41
C GLY A 538 -2.52 -22.81 2.58
N SER A 539 -1.73 -22.71 3.66
CA SER A 539 -2.05 -21.87 4.82
C SER A 539 -2.01 -20.36 4.49
N ARG A 540 -1.22 -19.96 3.47
CA ARG A 540 -0.89 -18.55 3.23
C ARG A 540 -1.14 -18.15 1.79
N LEU A 541 -1.52 -16.90 1.60
CA LEU A 541 -1.56 -16.24 0.29
C LEU A 541 -1.02 -14.82 0.43
N LEU A 542 0.02 -14.47 -0.32
CA LEU A 542 0.79 -13.24 -0.13
C LEU A 542 1.21 -12.99 1.33
N GLY A 543 1.54 -14.06 2.05
CA GLY A 543 1.92 -14.00 3.47
C GLY A 543 0.80 -13.65 4.45
N VAL A 544 -0.45 -13.54 4.00
CA VAL A 544 -1.59 -13.40 4.91
C VAL A 544 -2.28 -14.77 5.07
N VAL A 545 -2.92 -14.97 6.22
CA VAL A 545 -3.64 -16.21 6.57
C VAL A 545 -4.78 -16.42 5.57
N ARG A 546 -4.77 -17.59 4.93
CA ARG A 546 -5.71 -18.00 3.89
C ARG A 546 -6.85 -18.82 4.48
N THR A 547 -8.06 -18.62 3.99
CA THR A 547 -9.25 -19.37 4.43
C THR A 547 -10.31 -19.41 3.32
N GLY A 548 -11.41 -20.13 3.52
CA GLY A 548 -12.55 -20.12 2.61
C GLY A 548 -13.41 -18.84 2.61
N ALA A 549 -13.29 -17.97 3.63
CA ALA A 549 -14.11 -16.75 3.79
C ALA A 549 -15.62 -16.98 3.50
N TYR A 550 -16.18 -18.08 4.03
CA TYR A 550 -17.49 -18.62 3.68
C TYR A 550 -18.64 -17.61 3.79
N ALA A 551 -18.53 -16.63 4.71
CA ALA A 551 -19.49 -15.55 4.88
C ALA A 551 -19.67 -14.64 3.64
N LEU A 552 -18.71 -14.66 2.70
CA LEU A 552 -18.72 -13.81 1.51
C LEU A 552 -19.27 -14.47 0.25
N TYR A 553 -19.41 -15.80 0.19
CA TYR A 553 -19.78 -16.51 -1.04
C TYR A 553 -21.13 -17.20 -0.93
N GLU A 554 -21.99 -17.09 -1.94
CA GLU A 554 -23.33 -17.70 -1.94
C GLU A 554 -23.26 -19.23 -1.92
N LYS A 555 -22.52 -19.80 -2.87
CA LYS A 555 -22.19 -21.22 -2.96
C LYS A 555 -20.66 -21.34 -2.98
N PRO A 556 -20.00 -21.58 -1.83
CA PRO A 556 -18.55 -21.76 -1.81
C PRO A 556 -18.20 -23.06 -2.55
N VAL A 557 -17.47 -22.96 -3.65
CA VAL A 557 -16.99 -24.10 -4.44
C VAL A 557 -15.47 -24.10 -4.42
N TYR A 558 -14.86 -25.29 -4.38
CA TYR A 558 -13.40 -25.41 -4.45
C TYR A 558 -12.86 -24.88 -5.80
N PRO A 559 -11.77 -24.07 -5.81
CA PRO A 559 -11.04 -23.60 -4.63
C PRO A 559 -11.80 -22.50 -3.88
N VAL A 560 -12.13 -22.77 -2.63
CA VAL A 560 -12.76 -21.77 -1.76
C VAL A 560 -11.70 -20.72 -1.46
N SER A 561 -12.06 -19.44 -1.60
CA SER A 561 -11.07 -18.37 -1.68
C SER A 561 -11.31 -17.29 -0.63
N GLY A 562 -10.28 -16.92 0.09
CA GLY A 562 -10.43 -15.93 1.14
C GLY A 562 -9.18 -15.76 1.97
N THR A 563 -9.22 -14.71 2.79
CA THR A 563 -8.22 -14.43 3.82
C THR A 563 -8.95 -14.00 5.07
N ASP A 564 -8.39 -14.30 6.22
CA ASP A 564 -8.92 -13.87 7.51
C ASP A 564 -7.74 -13.41 8.35
N GLN A 565 -7.70 -12.11 8.65
CA GLN A 565 -6.54 -11.53 9.33
C GLN A 565 -6.68 -11.43 10.83
N VAL A 566 -7.81 -11.82 11.41
CA VAL A 566 -7.94 -11.80 12.88
C VAL A 566 -6.97 -12.78 13.53
N TYR A 567 -6.67 -13.89 12.84
CA TYR A 567 -5.75 -14.95 13.26
C TYR A 567 -4.28 -14.69 12.87
N GLY A 568 -3.98 -13.54 12.27
CA GLY A 568 -2.61 -13.19 11.84
C GLY A 568 -1.65 -12.88 12.98
N ILE A 569 -2.15 -12.60 14.19
CA ILE A 569 -1.33 -12.23 15.37
C ILE A 569 -0.42 -13.39 15.78
N ASN A 570 -0.99 -14.54 16.12
CA ASN A 570 -0.18 -15.68 16.57
C ASN A 570 0.61 -16.32 15.42
N ALA A 571 0.16 -16.17 14.17
CA ALA A 571 0.96 -16.53 13.00
C ALA A 571 2.22 -15.65 12.86
N ALA A 572 2.12 -14.34 13.16
CA ALA A 572 3.27 -13.45 13.16
C ALA A 572 4.26 -13.79 14.29
N ARG A 573 3.76 -14.10 15.49
CA ARG A 573 4.56 -14.55 16.63
C ARG A 573 5.33 -15.83 16.32
N PHE A 574 4.65 -16.87 15.82
CA PHE A 574 5.29 -18.12 15.43
C PHE A 574 6.38 -17.94 14.36
N LEU A 575 6.16 -17.05 13.39
CA LEU A 575 7.19 -16.72 12.40
C LEU A 575 8.39 -15.97 13.00
N ALA A 576 8.16 -15.10 13.99
CA ALA A 576 9.22 -14.37 14.67
C ALA A 576 10.05 -15.31 15.57
N ASP A 577 9.38 -16.16 16.35
CA ASP A 577 10.00 -17.18 17.20
C ASP A 577 10.96 -18.08 16.40
N ASN A 578 10.57 -18.48 15.19
CA ASN A 578 11.37 -19.36 14.32
C ASN A 578 12.29 -18.62 13.33
N ASP A 579 12.58 -17.33 13.58
CA ASP A 579 13.43 -16.48 12.74
C ASP A 579 13.07 -16.51 11.22
N ALA A 580 11.78 -16.63 10.91
CA ALA A 580 11.27 -16.64 9.53
C ALA A 580 11.13 -15.20 8.98
N ALA A 581 12.20 -14.41 9.10
CA ALA A 581 12.20 -12.96 8.87
C ALA A 581 11.61 -12.54 7.50
N ASP A 582 11.97 -13.22 6.41
CA ASP A 582 11.45 -12.89 5.07
C ASP A 582 9.94 -13.19 4.93
N GLN A 583 9.43 -14.23 5.61
CA GLN A 583 8.00 -14.53 5.66
C GLN A 583 7.23 -13.49 6.45
N LEU A 584 7.83 -12.95 7.52
CA LEU A 584 7.23 -11.87 8.30
C LEU A 584 7.20 -10.55 7.51
N VAL A 585 8.26 -10.25 6.74
CA VAL A 585 8.25 -9.14 5.76
C VAL A 585 7.15 -9.34 4.71
N LEU A 586 6.93 -10.57 4.24
CA LEU A 586 5.84 -10.88 3.33
C LEU A 586 4.46 -10.63 3.98
N SER A 587 4.25 -11.03 5.25
CA SER A 587 3.03 -10.72 6.01
C SER A 587 2.76 -9.21 6.06
N LEU A 588 3.79 -8.40 6.35
CA LEU A 588 3.67 -6.94 6.44
C LEU A 588 3.12 -6.33 5.14
N TYR A 589 3.75 -6.66 4.01
CA TYR A 589 3.36 -6.11 2.71
C TYR A 589 2.10 -6.76 2.13
N GLY A 590 1.88 -8.04 2.43
CA GLY A 590 0.64 -8.76 2.14
C GLY A 590 -0.56 -8.07 2.76
N SER A 591 -0.49 -7.80 4.06
CA SER A 591 -1.55 -7.12 4.81
C SER A 591 -1.88 -5.75 4.18
N LEU A 592 -0.87 -4.92 3.91
CA LEU A 592 -1.06 -3.61 3.25
C LEU A 592 -1.66 -3.71 1.85
N ALA A 593 -1.33 -4.76 1.10
CA ALA A 593 -1.72 -4.91 -0.29
C ALA A 593 -3.11 -5.52 -0.44
N ILE A 594 -3.45 -6.52 0.39
CA ILE A 594 -4.60 -7.39 0.13
C ILE A 594 -5.55 -7.60 1.31
N ALA A 595 -5.18 -7.26 2.55
CA ALA A 595 -6.05 -7.45 3.71
C ALA A 595 -6.81 -6.18 4.14
N MET A 596 -6.36 -5.01 3.68
CA MET A 596 -6.97 -3.73 4.04
C MET A 596 -7.18 -2.81 2.84
N THR A 597 -8.07 -1.83 3.01
CA THR A 597 -8.42 -0.85 1.97
C THR A 597 -7.25 0.11 1.66
N PRO A 598 -7.02 0.48 0.39
CA PRO A 598 -5.93 1.38 0.04
C PRO A 598 -6.14 2.79 0.62
N ARG A 599 -5.11 3.33 1.28
CA ARG A 599 -5.05 4.72 1.79
C ARG A 599 -6.01 5.06 2.94
N THR A 600 -6.85 4.13 3.35
CA THR A 600 -7.74 4.24 4.53
C THR A 600 -7.54 3.12 5.54
N PHE A 601 -6.87 2.02 5.17
CA PHE A 601 -6.44 0.92 6.05
C PHE A 601 -7.56 0.26 6.85
N VAL A 602 -8.80 0.31 6.36
CA VAL A 602 -9.93 -0.43 6.94
C VAL A 602 -9.85 -1.90 6.52
N SER A 603 -10.01 -2.80 7.49
CA SER A 603 -10.02 -4.26 7.32
C SER A 603 -11.34 -4.83 7.86
N GLY A 604 -11.84 -5.92 7.25
CA GLY A 604 -12.92 -6.74 7.83
C GLY A 604 -12.34 -7.98 8.53
N GLU A 605 -13.20 -8.82 9.10
CA GLU A 605 -12.79 -10.14 9.61
C GLU A 605 -12.22 -10.99 8.46
N ALA A 606 -13.07 -11.26 7.48
CA ALA A 606 -12.70 -12.00 6.28
C ALA A 606 -12.68 -11.09 5.03
N ALA A 607 -11.87 -11.45 4.03
CA ALA A 607 -11.83 -10.79 2.73
C ALA A 607 -11.82 -11.80 1.57
N SER A 608 -12.61 -11.53 0.54
CA SER A 608 -12.75 -12.38 -0.66
C SER A 608 -11.45 -12.38 -1.45
N VAL A 609 -10.89 -13.49 -1.93
CA VAL A 609 -9.72 -13.47 -2.84
C VAL A 609 -10.15 -13.54 -4.30
N ALA A 610 -10.97 -14.54 -4.66
CA ALA A 610 -11.55 -14.63 -5.98
C ALA A 610 -12.57 -13.49 -6.18
N PRO A 611 -12.60 -12.89 -7.38
CA PRO A 611 -13.64 -11.93 -7.74
C PRO A 611 -15.03 -12.52 -7.52
N ARG A 612 -15.94 -11.73 -6.96
CA ARG A 612 -17.36 -12.10 -6.89
C ARG A 612 -18.02 -11.82 -8.24
N ALA A 613 -19.04 -12.60 -8.59
CA ALA A 613 -19.77 -12.43 -9.84
C ALA A 613 -20.25 -10.98 -10.01
N GLY A 614 -19.89 -10.35 -11.12
CA GLY A 614 -20.26 -8.96 -11.43
C GLY A 614 -19.42 -7.87 -10.73
N GLU A 615 -18.43 -8.22 -9.89
CA GLU A 615 -17.59 -7.28 -9.15
C GLU A 615 -16.14 -7.27 -9.63
N HIS A 616 -15.57 -6.08 -9.83
CA HIS A 616 -14.12 -5.91 -10.03
C HIS A 616 -13.36 -5.75 -8.71
N PHE A 617 -13.91 -4.98 -7.77
CA PHE A 617 -13.29 -4.78 -6.46
C PHE A 617 -13.62 -5.92 -5.51
N ARG A 618 -12.74 -6.12 -4.52
CA ARG A 618 -12.90 -7.18 -3.53
C ARG A 618 -13.86 -6.75 -2.40
N SER A 619 -14.47 -7.75 -1.78
CA SER A 619 -15.39 -7.63 -0.65
C SER A 619 -14.70 -8.01 0.67
N MET A 620 -15.09 -7.36 1.76
CA MET A 620 -14.73 -7.73 3.13
C MET A 620 -15.98 -7.89 4.01
N TYR A 621 -15.88 -8.69 5.06
CA TYR A 621 -16.98 -9.00 5.95
C TYR A 621 -16.91 -8.15 7.22
N LEU A 622 -18.00 -7.41 7.49
CA LEU A 622 -18.24 -6.60 8.69
C LEU A 622 -17.07 -5.69 9.17
N PRO A 623 -16.46 -4.87 8.28
CA PRO A 623 -15.45 -3.89 8.67
C PRO A 623 -16.03 -2.70 9.45
N PRO A 624 -15.21 -1.94 10.22
CA PRO A 624 -13.81 -2.22 10.54
C PRO A 624 -13.65 -3.30 11.62
N ASN A 625 -12.54 -4.06 11.61
CA ASN A 625 -12.27 -5.12 12.58
C ASN A 625 -10.98 -4.87 13.38
N GLY A 626 -11.07 -4.87 14.71
CA GLY A 626 -9.96 -4.54 15.61
C GLY A 626 -8.84 -5.59 15.65
N ALA A 627 -9.17 -6.86 15.49
CA ALA A 627 -8.21 -7.96 15.51
C ALA A 627 -7.38 -8.04 14.22
N SER A 628 -8.02 -7.85 13.06
CA SER A 628 -7.30 -7.71 11.78
C SER A 628 -6.35 -6.52 11.77
N ASN A 629 -6.74 -5.42 12.41
CA ASN A 629 -5.85 -4.27 12.60
C ASN A 629 -4.67 -4.62 13.51
N ALA A 630 -4.94 -5.31 14.62
CA ALA A 630 -3.93 -5.76 15.57
C ALA A 630 -2.93 -6.76 14.94
N ALA A 631 -3.34 -7.61 14.00
CA ALA A 631 -2.43 -8.50 13.28
C ALA A 631 -1.33 -7.76 12.50
N PHE A 632 -1.67 -6.64 11.85
CA PHE A 632 -0.64 -5.81 11.20
C PHE A 632 0.27 -5.12 12.24
N LEU A 633 -0.32 -4.61 13.33
CA LEU A 633 0.41 -3.94 14.39
C LEU A 633 1.40 -4.89 15.08
N GLU A 634 0.97 -6.12 15.40
CA GLU A 634 1.82 -7.18 15.93
C GLU A 634 2.92 -7.53 14.93
N THR A 635 2.57 -7.77 13.67
CA THR A 635 3.57 -8.06 12.62
C THR A 635 4.65 -6.97 12.60
N LEU A 636 4.27 -5.69 12.50
CA LEU A 636 5.23 -4.59 12.50
C LEU A 636 6.07 -4.53 13.79
N ARG A 637 5.47 -4.82 14.95
CA ARG A 637 6.19 -4.92 16.21
C ARG A 637 7.19 -6.06 16.17
N SER A 638 6.80 -7.28 15.82
CA SER A 638 7.70 -8.45 15.74
C SER A 638 8.84 -8.27 14.72
N LEU A 639 8.66 -7.44 13.68
CA LEU A 639 9.76 -7.05 12.79
C LEU A 639 10.87 -6.23 13.50
N LEU A 640 10.48 -5.45 14.51
CA LEU A 640 11.27 -4.38 15.11
C LEU A 640 11.71 -4.68 16.54
N VAL A 641 10.88 -5.36 17.33
CA VAL A 641 11.08 -5.73 18.74
C VAL A 641 10.42 -7.09 18.95
N HIS A 642 11.23 -8.10 19.25
CA HIS A 642 10.82 -9.45 19.55
C HIS A 642 11.39 -9.88 20.91
N GLU A 643 10.60 -10.59 21.72
CA GLU A 643 11.01 -11.09 23.03
C GLU A 643 11.16 -12.60 22.96
N THR A 644 12.36 -13.12 23.25
CA THR A 644 12.61 -14.57 23.29
C THR A 644 12.23 -15.13 24.66
N ARG A 645 12.08 -16.45 24.73
CA ARG A 645 11.72 -17.17 25.95
C ARG A 645 12.77 -18.24 26.29
N ASP A 646 12.89 -18.56 27.57
CA ASP A 646 13.64 -19.74 28.03
C ASP A 646 12.79 -21.01 27.97
N ALA A 647 13.37 -22.16 28.36
CA ALA A 647 12.69 -23.46 28.41
C ALA A 647 11.48 -23.44 29.37
N GLU A 648 11.55 -22.59 30.41
CA GLU A 648 10.47 -22.35 31.34
C GLU A 648 9.35 -21.45 30.74
N GLY A 649 9.50 -21.01 29.49
CA GLY A 649 8.56 -20.16 28.77
C GLY A 649 8.47 -18.73 29.30
N ALA A 650 9.37 -18.34 30.22
CA ALA A 650 9.50 -16.98 30.73
C ALA A 650 10.26 -16.10 29.72
N PRO A 651 9.97 -14.79 29.65
CA PRO A 651 10.77 -13.89 28.80
C PRO A 651 12.23 -13.93 29.21
N ALA A 652 13.12 -14.19 28.24
CA ALA A 652 14.54 -14.34 28.47
C ALA A 652 15.37 -13.25 27.79
N GLY A 653 15.00 -12.82 26.58
CA GLY A 653 15.83 -11.91 25.79
C GLY A 653 15.07 -10.93 24.90
N LEU A 654 15.82 -10.01 24.31
CA LEU A 654 15.34 -8.99 23.38
C LEU A 654 16.08 -9.04 22.05
N GLU A 655 15.29 -9.10 20.98
CA GLU A 655 15.75 -9.11 19.60
C GLU A 655 15.23 -7.86 18.87
N LEU A 656 16.15 -6.98 18.45
CA LEU A 656 15.85 -5.70 17.83
C LEU A 656 16.11 -5.74 16.32
N ALA A 657 15.13 -5.29 15.53
CA ALA A 657 15.18 -5.19 14.06
C ALA A 657 15.40 -6.52 13.29
N PHE A 658 15.12 -7.67 13.94
CA PHE A 658 15.42 -9.02 13.45
C PHE A 658 14.79 -9.41 12.12
N ALA A 659 13.69 -8.75 11.73
CA ALA A 659 13.00 -9.06 10.49
C ALA A 659 12.70 -7.83 9.62
N THR A 660 13.44 -6.72 9.78
CA THR A 660 13.29 -5.53 8.93
C THR A 660 13.45 -5.83 7.42
N PRO A 661 12.66 -5.24 6.51
CA PRO A 661 12.91 -5.35 5.08
C PRO A 661 14.31 -4.82 4.75
N ARG A 662 15.13 -5.63 4.08
CA ARG A 662 16.51 -5.26 3.70
C ARG A 662 16.62 -3.87 3.03
N PRO A 663 15.68 -3.45 2.15
CA PRO A 663 15.65 -2.10 1.59
C PRO A 663 15.59 -0.93 2.58
N TRP A 664 15.19 -1.16 3.84
CA TRP A 664 15.10 -0.13 4.87
C TRP A 664 16.48 0.32 5.36
N LEU A 665 17.52 -0.48 5.18
CA LEU A 665 18.91 -0.13 5.54
C LEU A 665 19.74 0.34 4.33
N ARG A 666 19.09 0.86 3.28
CA ARG A 666 19.82 1.59 2.22
C ARG A 666 20.30 2.94 2.73
N ALA A 667 21.42 3.42 2.19
CA ALA A 667 21.97 4.75 2.50
C ALA A 667 20.90 5.87 2.46
N GLY A 668 20.95 6.75 3.46
CA GLY A 668 20.00 7.86 3.68
C GLY A 668 18.66 7.45 4.29
N ARG A 669 18.52 6.21 4.79
CA ARG A 669 17.31 5.72 5.45
C ARG A 669 17.50 5.61 6.95
N ARG A 670 16.39 5.75 7.68
CA ARG A 670 16.37 5.70 9.13
C ARG A 670 15.19 4.85 9.63
N ILE A 671 15.46 4.02 10.63
CA ILE A 671 14.48 3.33 11.46
C ILE A 671 14.56 3.93 12.86
N MET A 672 13.42 4.13 13.49
CA MET A 672 13.32 4.62 14.87
C MET A 672 12.17 3.92 15.57
N VAL A 673 12.46 3.41 16.77
CA VAL A 673 11.51 2.87 17.72
C VAL A 673 11.74 3.59 19.05
N GLN A 674 10.69 4.15 19.64
CA GLN A 674 10.79 4.84 20.93
C GLN A 674 9.73 4.32 21.90
N ARG A 675 10.16 4.06 23.15
CA ARG A 675 9.29 3.66 24.26
C ARG A 675 8.42 2.45 23.90
N ALA A 676 9.03 1.40 23.34
CA ALA A 676 8.34 0.13 23.13
C ALA A 676 8.34 -0.66 24.45
N PRO A 677 7.19 -0.86 25.12
CA PRO A 677 7.14 -1.73 26.31
C PRO A 677 7.64 -3.12 25.97
N THR A 678 8.36 -3.73 26.91
CA THR A 678 8.76 -5.15 26.89
C THR A 678 8.62 -5.71 28.31
N SER A 679 8.80 -7.02 28.49
CA SER A 679 8.80 -7.63 29.82
C SER A 679 9.93 -7.12 30.74
N PHE A 680 10.95 -6.50 30.16
CA PHE A 680 12.14 -5.97 30.85
C PHE A 680 12.02 -4.47 31.15
N GLY A 681 11.04 -3.79 30.55
CA GLY A 681 10.91 -2.33 30.54
C GLY A 681 10.89 -1.75 29.13
N PRO A 682 10.72 -0.42 28.97
CA PRO A 682 10.67 0.18 27.65
C PRO A 682 12.04 0.16 26.95
N VAL A 683 12.06 -0.20 25.66
CA VAL A 683 13.25 -0.09 24.79
C VAL A 683 13.06 1.01 23.75
N SER A 684 14.14 1.72 23.43
CA SER A 684 14.21 2.66 22.31
C SER A 684 15.46 2.41 21.49
N TYR A 685 15.38 2.55 20.16
CA TYR A 685 16.58 2.51 19.33
C TYR A 685 16.41 3.27 18.01
N THR A 686 17.54 3.64 17.41
CA THR A 686 17.59 4.19 16.06
C THR A 686 18.59 3.42 15.22
N LEU A 687 18.31 3.27 13.92
CA LEU A 687 19.25 2.78 12.92
C LEU A 687 19.30 3.81 11.78
N GLU A 688 20.45 4.43 11.57
CA GLU A 688 20.72 5.36 10.47
C GLU A 688 21.68 4.73 9.48
N ALA A 689 21.19 4.44 8.28
CA ALA A 689 22.01 3.87 7.22
C ALA A 689 22.71 4.98 6.44
N ARG A 690 24.04 4.96 6.45
CA ARG A 690 24.94 5.78 5.61
C ARG A 690 25.44 4.96 4.43
N THR A 691 26.41 5.47 3.67
CA THR A 691 26.89 4.84 2.42
C THR A 691 27.59 3.50 2.64
N ASP A 692 28.36 3.39 3.73
CA ASP A 692 29.22 2.26 4.10
C ASP A 692 29.10 1.87 5.58
N THR A 693 28.22 2.57 6.32
CA THR A 693 28.11 2.44 7.77
C THR A 693 26.64 2.48 8.19
N ILE A 694 26.27 1.70 9.20
CA ILE A 694 25.03 1.87 9.97
C ILE A 694 25.42 2.44 11.33
N LEU A 695 24.83 3.58 11.70
CA LEU A 695 24.89 4.10 13.06
C LEU A 695 23.65 3.68 13.80
N ALA A 696 23.82 3.09 14.98
CA ALA A 696 22.73 2.65 15.81
C ALA A 696 22.90 3.15 17.23
N THR A 697 21.79 3.60 17.83
CA THR A 697 21.72 3.91 19.26
C THR A 697 20.65 3.02 19.87
N VAL A 698 20.92 2.42 21.03
CA VAL A 698 19.97 1.57 21.76
C VAL A 698 19.93 2.01 23.22
N ASP A 699 18.73 2.36 23.68
CA ASP A 699 18.39 2.54 25.09
C ASP A 699 17.71 1.25 25.56
N ALA A 700 18.50 0.37 26.17
CA ALA A 700 18.08 -0.94 26.65
C ALA A 700 17.46 -0.87 28.06
N PRO A 701 16.46 -1.71 28.35
CA PRO A 701 15.91 -1.83 29.69
C PRO A 701 16.92 -2.46 30.66
N SER A 702 16.92 -1.99 31.91
CA SER A 702 17.95 -2.34 32.90
C SER A 702 17.43 -3.02 34.17
N ARG A 703 16.11 -3.08 34.39
CA ARG A 703 15.49 -3.61 35.62
C ARG A 703 14.14 -4.29 35.34
N PRO A 704 14.10 -5.63 35.19
CA PRO A 704 15.26 -6.53 35.06
C PRO A 704 15.93 -6.36 33.69
N ALA A 705 17.25 -6.53 33.62
CA ALA A 705 17.95 -6.60 32.34
C ALA A 705 17.61 -7.92 31.61
N PRO A 706 17.49 -7.93 30.26
CA PRO A 706 17.29 -9.17 29.52
C PRO A 706 18.54 -10.06 29.60
N LYS A 707 18.36 -11.39 29.69
CA LYS A 707 19.47 -12.37 29.67
C LYS A 707 20.25 -12.30 28.36
N THR A 708 19.59 -11.97 27.26
CA THR A 708 20.22 -11.70 25.96
C THR A 708 19.65 -10.44 25.33
N LEU A 709 20.50 -9.61 24.72
CA LEU A 709 20.11 -8.45 23.93
C LEU A 709 20.82 -8.50 22.58
N ARG A 710 20.07 -8.57 21.48
CA ARG A 710 20.64 -8.68 20.14
C ARG A 710 20.03 -7.65 19.20
N LEU A 711 20.86 -7.08 18.33
CA LEU A 711 20.45 -6.18 17.26
C LEU A 711 20.80 -6.81 15.91
N ARG A 712 19.86 -6.83 14.97
CA ARG A 712 20.13 -7.31 13.60
C ARG A 712 20.10 -6.18 12.57
N VAL A 713 21.18 -6.05 11.82
CA VAL A 713 21.31 -5.15 10.67
C VAL A 713 21.14 -5.93 9.36
N ARG A 714 19.89 -6.13 8.93
CA ARG A 714 19.58 -6.85 7.68
C ARG A 714 19.94 -6.00 6.45
N LEU A 715 21.20 -6.06 6.01
CA LEU A 715 21.71 -5.23 4.92
C LEU A 715 21.06 -5.60 3.58
N PRO A 716 20.93 -4.67 2.63
CA PRO A 716 20.64 -4.98 1.23
C PRO A 716 21.45 -6.16 0.69
N ARG A 717 20.80 -7.08 -0.04
CA ARG A 717 21.46 -8.28 -0.58
C ARG A 717 22.73 -7.93 -1.35
N GLY A 718 23.84 -8.62 -1.03
CA GLY A 718 25.16 -8.40 -1.64
C GLY A 718 26.09 -7.51 -0.82
N GLN A 719 25.57 -6.85 0.22
CA GLN A 719 26.38 -6.18 1.26
C GLN A 719 26.67 -7.16 2.40
N ARG A 720 27.75 -6.91 3.12
CA ARG A 720 28.20 -7.72 4.25
C ARG A 720 28.82 -6.83 5.32
N VAL A 721 28.62 -7.23 6.57
CA VAL A 721 29.29 -6.60 7.72
C VAL A 721 30.79 -6.86 7.62
N GLU A 722 31.59 -5.80 7.76
CA GLU A 722 33.05 -5.83 7.72
C GLU A 722 33.65 -5.58 9.10
N ALA A 723 33.08 -4.66 9.86
CA ALA A 723 33.50 -4.36 11.23
C ALA A 723 32.32 -3.86 12.06
N VAL A 724 32.35 -4.14 13.36
CA VAL A 724 31.36 -3.65 14.33
C VAL A 724 32.10 -3.08 15.53
N THR A 725 31.68 -1.92 16.00
CA THR A 725 32.05 -1.41 17.33
C THR A 725 30.81 -1.21 18.19
N VAL A 726 30.92 -1.50 19.48
CA VAL A 726 29.91 -1.27 20.50
C VAL A 726 30.55 -0.41 21.60
N ASN A 727 30.02 0.79 21.82
CA ASN A 727 30.59 1.79 22.74
C ASN A 727 32.10 2.01 22.50
N GLY A 728 32.48 2.11 21.22
CA GLY A 728 33.87 2.31 20.79
C GLY A 728 34.76 1.05 20.81
N ARG A 729 34.32 -0.06 21.42
CA ARG A 729 35.08 -1.32 21.47
C ARG A 729 34.76 -2.19 20.26
N ALA A 730 35.79 -2.68 19.56
CA ALA A 730 35.62 -3.56 18.41
C ALA A 730 35.09 -4.94 18.83
N ILE A 731 34.13 -5.47 18.08
CA ILE A 731 33.68 -6.86 18.20
C ILE A 731 34.50 -7.70 17.23
N VAL A 732 35.28 -8.63 17.77
CA VAL A 732 36.14 -9.55 17.01
C VAL A 732 35.43 -10.90 16.93
N PRO A 733 35.16 -11.46 15.73
CA PRO A 733 34.62 -12.80 15.62
C PRO A 733 35.67 -13.85 16.03
N PRO A 734 35.27 -15.07 16.43
CA PRO A 734 36.19 -16.19 16.64
C PRO A 734 37.09 -16.44 15.43
N GLU A 735 38.27 -17.02 15.66
CA GLU A 735 39.22 -17.31 14.59
C GLU A 735 38.58 -18.19 13.50
N GLY A 736 38.70 -17.79 12.24
CA GLY A 736 38.06 -18.47 11.10
C GLY A 736 36.58 -18.12 10.85
N GLU A 737 35.92 -17.42 11.78
CA GLU A 737 34.54 -16.96 11.61
C GLU A 737 34.44 -15.54 11.03
N ARG A 738 33.28 -15.20 10.48
CA ARG A 738 32.99 -13.88 9.93
C ARG A 738 31.86 -13.23 10.70
N LEU A 739 31.93 -11.90 10.85
CA LEU A 739 30.84 -11.13 11.42
C LEU A 739 29.54 -11.34 10.63
N GLY A 740 28.49 -11.72 11.36
CA GLY A 740 27.13 -11.85 10.85
C GLY A 740 26.38 -10.52 10.83
N GLU A 741 25.12 -10.57 10.38
CA GLU A 741 24.20 -9.42 10.46
C GLU A 741 23.59 -9.22 11.86
N THR A 742 23.78 -10.19 12.78
CA THR A 742 23.29 -10.13 14.17
C THR A 742 24.43 -9.80 15.11
N ILE A 743 24.23 -8.77 15.93
CA ILE A 743 25.22 -8.23 16.87
C ILE A 743 24.69 -8.51 18.27
N ASP A 744 25.50 -9.18 19.08
CA ASP A 744 25.21 -9.38 20.50
C ASP A 744 25.59 -8.12 21.28
N LEU A 745 24.65 -7.62 22.06
CA LEU A 745 24.76 -6.42 22.89
C LEU A 745 24.61 -6.75 24.38
N THR A 746 24.56 -8.04 24.72
CA THR A 746 24.38 -8.53 26.09
C THR A 746 25.53 -8.04 26.98
N GLY A 747 25.21 -7.49 28.15
CA GLY A 747 26.21 -7.05 29.13
C GLY A 747 26.95 -5.74 28.80
N HIS A 748 26.65 -5.08 27.69
CA HIS A 748 27.34 -3.84 27.27
C HIS A 748 26.78 -2.54 27.88
N GLY A 749 25.86 -2.64 28.85
CA GLY A 749 25.22 -1.50 29.51
C GLY A 749 23.86 -1.11 28.91
N ASN A 750 23.30 0.00 29.38
CA ASN A 750 21.92 0.40 29.08
C ASN A 750 21.80 1.40 27.93
N HIS A 751 22.86 2.17 27.66
CA HIS A 751 22.95 3.05 26.51
C HIS A 751 24.09 2.57 25.62
N LEU A 752 23.77 2.25 24.38
CA LEU A 752 24.67 1.58 23.45
C LEU A 752 24.76 2.37 22.16
N GLU A 753 25.97 2.75 21.78
CA GLU A 753 26.31 3.23 20.46
C GLU A 753 26.94 2.10 19.66
N VAL A 754 26.30 1.70 18.57
CA VAL A 754 26.76 0.61 17.71
C VAL A 754 27.07 1.17 16.33
N VAL A 755 28.30 0.98 15.86
CA VAL A 755 28.73 1.37 14.53
C VAL A 755 29.02 0.11 13.73
N VAL A 756 28.29 -0.09 12.64
CA VAL A 756 28.48 -1.23 11.75
C VAL A 756 29.01 -0.77 10.42
N ARG A 757 30.27 -1.07 10.13
CA ARG A 757 30.85 -0.88 8.79
C ARG A 757 30.48 -2.07 7.91
N TYR A 758 30.11 -1.78 6.68
CA TYR A 758 29.73 -2.80 5.72
C TYR A 758 30.26 -2.46 4.33
N GLY A 759 30.62 -3.50 3.58
CA GLY A 759 31.05 -3.36 2.20
C GLY A 759 30.31 -4.32 1.28
N SER A 760 30.55 -4.18 -0.02
CA SER A 760 29.92 -4.99 -1.04
C SER A 760 30.88 -6.07 -1.54
N ARG A 761 30.49 -7.35 -1.45
CA ARG A 761 31.28 -8.47 -2.01
C ARG A 761 31.10 -8.62 -3.53
N ARG A 762 30.61 -7.57 -4.18
CA ARG A 762 30.61 -7.33 -5.62
C ARG A 762 31.29 -5.98 -5.81
N PRO A 763 32.10 -5.75 -6.86
CA PRO A 763 32.48 -4.39 -7.22
C PRO A 763 31.19 -3.57 -7.26
N ALA A 764 31.20 -2.37 -6.66
CA ALA A 764 30.06 -1.53 -6.29
C ALA A 764 29.00 -1.33 -7.39
N SER A 765 28.25 -2.38 -7.73
CA SER A 765 27.40 -2.41 -8.92
C SER A 765 26.12 -3.22 -8.70
N SER A 766 25.22 -2.73 -7.84
CA SER A 766 23.76 -2.87 -8.10
C SER A 766 22.86 -2.08 -7.15
N ALA A 767 23.27 -1.77 -5.92
CA ALA A 767 22.40 -1.01 -4.99
C ALA A 767 22.48 0.52 -5.20
N GLY A 768 23.70 1.07 -5.35
CA GLY A 768 23.90 2.48 -5.76
C GLY A 768 23.59 2.75 -7.24
N VAL A 769 23.57 1.69 -8.07
CA VAL A 769 23.30 1.72 -9.52
C VAL A 769 21.80 1.81 -9.81
N THR A 770 20.93 2.17 -8.86
CA THR A 770 19.50 2.42 -9.18
C THR A 770 18.98 3.73 -8.62
N SER A 771 19.77 4.49 -7.87
CA SER A 771 19.46 5.86 -7.48
C SER A 771 20.21 6.84 -8.38
N VAL A 772 19.64 8.02 -8.54
CA VAL A 772 20.21 9.10 -9.35
C VAL A 772 20.23 10.38 -8.55
N ARG A 773 21.24 11.21 -8.77
CA ARG A 773 21.25 12.61 -8.34
C ARG A 773 20.91 13.51 -9.51
N ARG A 774 20.33 14.68 -9.21
CA ARG A 774 19.99 15.71 -10.19
C ARG A 774 20.69 17.00 -9.82
N LEU A 775 21.56 17.48 -10.71
CA LEU A 775 22.28 18.73 -10.53
C LEU A 775 21.73 19.75 -11.52
N ARG A 776 21.54 20.99 -11.08
CA ARG A 776 21.27 22.11 -11.99
C ARG A 776 22.60 22.76 -12.32
N VAL A 777 22.86 22.97 -13.60
CA VAL A 777 24.01 23.72 -14.11
C VAL A 777 23.51 24.96 -14.87
N SER A 778 24.32 26.01 -14.88
CA SER A 778 24.05 27.24 -15.61
C SER A 778 25.10 27.43 -16.70
N PHE A 779 24.69 27.93 -17.85
CA PHE A 779 25.57 28.20 -18.98
C PHE A 779 25.06 29.39 -19.80
N VAL A 780 25.92 30.04 -20.56
CA VAL A 780 25.51 31.10 -21.50
C VAL A 780 25.05 30.44 -22.80
N ALA A 781 23.83 30.71 -23.25
CA ALA A 781 23.23 30.19 -24.49
C ALA A 781 23.76 30.89 -25.75
N HIS A 782 23.40 30.40 -26.94
CA HIS A 782 23.83 30.97 -28.24
C HIS A 782 23.47 32.45 -28.43
N ASP A 783 22.50 32.98 -27.67
CA ASP A 783 22.07 34.39 -27.69
C ASP A 783 22.85 35.27 -26.70
N GLY A 784 23.90 34.73 -26.07
CA GLY A 784 24.70 35.43 -25.06
C GLY A 784 24.01 35.52 -23.68
N LYS A 785 22.81 34.94 -23.50
CA LYS A 785 22.05 35.07 -22.25
C LYS A 785 22.21 33.83 -21.34
N PRO A 786 22.10 33.99 -20.01
CA PRO A 786 22.10 32.87 -19.08
C PRO A 786 20.97 31.88 -19.35
N ASN A 787 21.28 30.59 -19.29
CA ASN A 787 20.36 29.48 -19.44
C ASN A 787 20.74 28.33 -18.48
N HIS A 788 19.88 27.31 -18.35
CA HIS A 788 20.08 26.22 -17.39
C HIS A 788 19.92 24.84 -18.03
N ALA A 789 20.57 23.84 -17.41
CA ALA A 789 20.35 22.44 -17.70
C ALA A 789 20.27 21.60 -16.42
N TYR A 790 19.57 20.47 -16.51
CA TYR A 790 19.47 19.50 -15.42
C TYR A 790 20.21 18.21 -15.79
N VAL A 791 21.26 17.91 -15.03
CA VAL A 791 22.12 16.74 -15.20
C VAL A 791 21.63 15.64 -14.26
N VAL A 792 21.24 14.50 -14.82
CA VAL A 792 20.86 13.29 -14.09
C VAL A 792 21.96 12.26 -14.24
N LEU A 793 22.49 11.76 -13.13
CA LEU A 793 23.63 10.86 -13.15
C LEU A 793 23.53 9.86 -11.97
N PRO A 794 24.22 8.70 -12.02
CA PRO A 794 24.14 7.70 -10.96
C PRO A 794 24.51 8.29 -9.59
N SER A 795 23.79 7.94 -8.53
CA SER A 795 24.04 8.55 -7.22
C SER A 795 25.42 8.24 -6.64
N TRP A 796 26.05 7.14 -7.07
CA TRP A 796 27.40 6.73 -6.66
C TRP A 796 28.51 7.55 -7.32
N TYR A 797 28.22 8.14 -8.48
CA TYR A 797 29.21 8.86 -9.27
C TYR A 797 29.49 10.21 -8.63
N GLY A 798 30.74 10.65 -8.55
CA GLY A 798 31.15 11.89 -7.89
C GLY A 798 32.64 12.16 -8.02
N PRO A 799 33.16 13.27 -7.47
CA PRO A 799 34.59 13.60 -7.55
C PRO A 799 35.53 12.49 -7.07
N ALA A 800 35.12 11.73 -6.04
CA ALA A 800 35.87 10.59 -5.50
C ALA A 800 35.78 9.31 -6.36
N ALA A 801 34.83 9.22 -7.29
CA ALA A 801 34.61 8.07 -8.17
C ALA A 801 33.94 8.52 -9.48
N ASN A 802 34.75 8.85 -10.50
CA ASN A 802 34.32 9.49 -11.74
C ASN A 802 34.83 8.81 -13.04
N PRO A 803 34.60 7.50 -13.25
CA PRO A 803 34.96 6.86 -14.52
C PRO A 803 34.27 7.54 -15.72
N PRO A 804 34.81 7.49 -16.95
CA PRO A 804 34.10 8.00 -18.12
C PRO A 804 32.74 7.31 -18.32
N LEU A 805 31.65 8.08 -18.36
CA LEU A 805 30.29 7.56 -18.59
C LEU A 805 29.72 8.00 -19.95
N PRO A 806 28.83 7.19 -20.58
CA PRO A 806 28.04 7.65 -21.72
C PRO A 806 27.23 8.89 -21.37
N LEU A 807 27.03 9.77 -22.35
CA LEU A 807 26.19 10.95 -22.21
C LEU A 807 24.95 10.83 -23.10
N ILE A 808 23.79 11.21 -22.56
CA ILE A 808 22.58 11.45 -23.34
C ILE A 808 22.20 12.92 -23.25
N ILE A 809 22.16 13.58 -24.41
CA ILE A 809 21.60 14.92 -24.59
C ILE A 809 20.10 14.77 -24.79
N SER A 810 19.31 15.31 -23.86
CA SER A 810 17.86 15.11 -23.81
C SER A 810 17.09 16.42 -23.93
N PRO A 811 16.86 16.94 -25.15
CA PRO A 811 15.98 18.09 -25.38
C PRO A 811 14.52 17.77 -25.03
N HIS A 812 13.77 18.78 -24.60
CA HIS A 812 12.41 18.62 -24.08
C HIS A 812 11.34 19.03 -25.10
N GLY A 813 10.12 18.51 -24.92
CA GLY A 813 8.97 18.91 -25.71
C GLY A 813 8.59 20.40 -25.52
N ARG A 814 7.86 20.96 -26.49
CA ARG A 814 7.40 22.35 -26.47
C ARG A 814 6.63 22.69 -25.19
N GLY A 815 6.95 23.82 -24.57
CA GLY A 815 6.25 24.32 -23.38
C GLY A 815 6.57 23.55 -22.09
N LEU A 816 7.59 22.68 -22.12
CA LEU A 816 8.22 22.10 -20.93
C LEU A 816 9.52 22.85 -20.61
N ASN A 817 10.27 22.33 -19.65
CA ASN A 817 11.62 22.76 -19.30
C ASN A 817 12.50 21.53 -18.99
N GLY A 818 13.81 21.74 -18.92
CA GLY A 818 14.82 20.72 -18.64
C GLY A 818 14.57 20.00 -17.32
N ARG A 819 14.07 20.69 -16.29
CA ARG A 819 13.68 20.07 -15.01
C ARG A 819 12.61 19.02 -15.22
N LEU A 820 11.50 19.35 -15.88
CA LEU A 820 10.40 18.42 -16.12
C LEU A 820 10.84 17.25 -17.02
N ASN A 821 11.70 17.51 -18.02
CA ASN A 821 12.26 16.47 -18.87
C ASN A 821 13.11 15.47 -18.08
N SER A 822 13.94 15.96 -17.15
CA SER A 822 14.80 15.12 -16.30
C SER A 822 14.02 14.13 -15.41
N HIS A 823 12.73 14.36 -15.17
CA HIS A 823 11.88 13.44 -14.42
C HIS A 823 11.42 12.25 -15.26
N LEU A 824 11.39 12.37 -16.60
CA LEU A 824 10.98 11.29 -17.50
C LEU A 824 11.94 10.09 -17.44
N TRP A 825 13.22 10.38 -17.19
CA TRP A 825 14.32 9.42 -17.07
C TRP A 825 14.29 8.56 -15.81
N GLY A 826 13.49 8.96 -14.79
CA GLY A 826 13.32 8.19 -13.56
C GLY A 826 14.66 7.87 -12.91
N ASN A 827 15.01 6.58 -12.88
CA ASN A 827 16.25 6.06 -12.32
C ASN A 827 17.12 5.29 -13.32
N LEU A 828 16.82 5.42 -14.61
CA LEU A 828 17.54 4.74 -15.69
C LEU A 828 19.03 5.11 -15.75
N PRO A 829 19.45 6.38 -15.54
CA PRO A 829 20.87 6.75 -15.52
C PRO A 829 21.66 5.96 -14.47
N GLY A 830 21.06 5.73 -13.30
CA GLY A 830 21.60 4.83 -12.30
C GLY A 830 21.72 3.42 -12.87
N ARG A 831 20.62 2.84 -13.38
CA ARG A 831 20.54 1.44 -13.82
C ARG A 831 21.49 1.06 -14.95
N GLY A 832 21.78 2.01 -15.83
CA GLY A 832 22.63 1.81 -17.00
C GLY A 832 24.01 2.43 -16.89
N SER A 833 24.33 3.08 -15.76
CA SER A 833 25.56 3.85 -15.58
C SER A 833 25.84 4.82 -16.73
N PHE A 834 24.94 5.80 -16.92
CA PHE A 834 25.11 6.86 -17.91
C PHE A 834 24.61 8.20 -17.37
N VAL A 835 24.97 9.29 -18.04
CA VAL A 835 24.61 10.67 -17.68
C VAL A 835 23.54 11.17 -18.64
N VAL A 836 22.59 11.97 -18.16
CA VAL A 836 21.59 12.65 -19.00
C VAL A 836 21.61 14.14 -18.71
N ILE A 837 21.88 14.96 -19.71
CA ILE A 837 21.73 16.41 -19.63
C ILE A 837 20.43 16.87 -20.28
N ASN A 838 19.64 17.65 -19.55
CA ASN A 838 18.33 18.16 -19.98
C ASN A 838 18.36 19.69 -19.98
N PRO A 839 18.80 20.34 -21.08
CA PRO A 839 18.84 21.79 -21.17
C PRO A 839 17.44 22.39 -21.33
N ASP A 840 17.23 23.59 -20.77
CA ASP A 840 16.08 24.43 -21.06
C ASP A 840 16.18 24.96 -22.51
N ALA A 841 15.10 24.83 -23.29
CA ALA A 841 15.09 25.23 -24.69
C ALA A 841 15.05 26.75 -24.85
N ARG A 842 15.88 27.27 -25.75
CA ARG A 842 16.03 28.68 -26.08
C ARG A 842 15.81 28.90 -27.58
N GLY A 843 14.63 29.41 -27.95
CA GLY A 843 14.38 29.84 -29.33
C GLY A 843 15.08 31.15 -29.66
N ARG A 844 14.91 31.59 -30.91
CA ARG A 844 15.31 32.92 -31.42
C ARG A 844 14.68 34.05 -30.62
N ARG A 845 13.42 33.89 -30.18
CA ARG A 845 12.65 34.92 -29.45
C ARG A 845 11.91 34.37 -28.23
N ILE A 846 11.48 33.10 -28.26
CA ILE A 846 10.59 32.53 -27.25
C ILE A 846 11.29 31.41 -26.47
N ALA A 847 11.44 31.60 -25.15
CA ALA A 847 11.93 30.56 -24.25
C ALA A 847 10.96 29.36 -24.17
N GLY A 848 11.52 28.15 -24.09
CA GLY A 848 10.79 26.88 -24.05
C GLY A 848 10.14 26.46 -25.37
N HIS A 849 10.35 27.22 -26.46
CA HIS A 849 9.68 27.06 -27.76
C HIS A 849 10.66 27.31 -28.93
N SER A 850 11.74 26.54 -29.03
CA SER A 850 12.73 26.75 -30.11
C SER A 850 12.22 26.30 -31.49
N TRP A 851 11.37 25.27 -31.52
CA TRP A 851 10.95 24.56 -32.74
C TRP A 851 12.12 24.20 -33.66
N GLY A 852 13.23 23.71 -33.11
CA GLY A 852 14.38 23.31 -33.92
C GLY A 852 15.21 24.49 -34.44
N TYR A 853 15.14 25.65 -33.77
CA TYR A 853 15.97 26.79 -34.12
C TYR A 853 17.46 26.44 -34.10
N ALA A 854 18.22 26.99 -35.04
CA ALA A 854 19.62 26.61 -35.19
C ALA A 854 20.48 26.92 -33.97
N GLY A 855 20.30 28.09 -33.35
CA GLY A 855 20.99 28.41 -32.11
C GLY A 855 20.73 27.41 -30.98
N GLN A 856 19.49 26.90 -30.84
CA GLN A 856 19.20 25.84 -29.88
C GLN A 856 19.93 24.54 -30.22
N VAL A 857 20.03 24.18 -31.50
CA VAL A 857 20.73 22.96 -31.92
C VAL A 857 22.24 23.08 -31.66
N GLU A 858 22.82 24.26 -31.86
CA GLU A 858 24.21 24.54 -31.47
C GLU A 858 24.41 24.49 -29.96
N ASP A 859 23.45 24.98 -29.16
CA ASP A 859 23.47 24.80 -27.71
C ASP A 859 23.44 23.32 -27.32
N LEU A 860 22.64 22.49 -27.99
CA LEU A 860 22.62 21.04 -27.77
C LEU A 860 23.96 20.39 -28.14
N ALA A 861 24.58 20.79 -29.25
CA ALA A 861 25.83 20.21 -29.74
C ALA A 861 27.00 20.38 -28.76
N ARG A 862 27.06 21.54 -28.09
CA ARG A 862 28.13 21.86 -27.12
C ARG A 862 27.83 21.44 -25.67
N MET A 863 26.74 20.70 -25.42
CA MET A 863 26.42 20.19 -24.08
C MET A 863 27.56 19.38 -23.41
N PRO A 864 28.37 18.57 -24.15
CA PRO A 864 29.55 17.93 -23.56
C PRO A 864 30.57 18.93 -23.01
N ASP A 865 30.82 20.04 -23.70
CA ASP A 865 31.75 21.08 -23.24
C ASP A 865 31.15 21.92 -22.11
N VAL A 866 29.85 22.20 -22.15
CA VAL A 866 29.14 22.83 -21.02
C VAL A 866 29.27 21.98 -19.76
N LEU A 867 29.14 20.66 -19.86
CA LEU A 867 29.36 19.76 -18.72
C LEU A 867 30.80 19.79 -18.23
N ARG A 868 31.78 19.78 -19.15
CA ARG A 868 33.21 19.87 -18.81
C ARG A 868 33.52 21.14 -18.02
N THR A 869 32.96 22.29 -18.41
CA THR A 869 33.19 23.58 -17.74
C THR A 869 32.42 23.69 -16.43
N THR A 870 31.16 23.26 -16.38
CA THR A 870 30.29 23.45 -15.21
C THR A 870 30.46 22.38 -14.13
N LEU A 871 30.95 21.20 -14.50
CA LEU A 871 31.19 20.06 -13.61
C LEU A 871 32.56 19.42 -13.98
N PRO A 872 33.70 20.04 -13.63
CA PRO A 872 35.02 19.60 -14.10
C PRO A 872 35.41 18.18 -13.65
N TRP A 873 34.79 17.68 -12.58
CA TRP A 873 34.98 16.31 -12.11
C TRP A 873 34.19 15.27 -12.92
N LEU A 874 33.25 15.66 -13.79
CA LEU A 874 32.43 14.76 -14.59
C LEU A 874 33.17 14.33 -15.86
N ARG A 875 33.55 13.05 -15.94
CA ARG A 875 34.21 12.48 -17.11
C ARG A 875 33.16 11.89 -18.05
N ILE A 876 33.05 12.44 -19.25
CA ILE A 876 32.17 11.93 -20.31
C ILE A 876 32.99 11.13 -21.30
N ASP A 877 32.52 9.93 -21.62
CA ASP A 877 33.02 9.13 -22.72
C ASP A 877 32.54 9.74 -24.06
N ARG A 878 33.44 10.44 -24.74
CA ARG A 878 33.15 11.16 -25.98
C ARG A 878 32.81 10.24 -27.16
N SER A 879 33.17 8.96 -27.09
CA SER A 879 32.78 7.96 -28.09
C SER A 879 31.33 7.47 -27.92
N ARG A 880 30.70 7.75 -26.76
CA ARG A 880 29.36 7.28 -26.39
C ARG A 880 28.43 8.44 -26.01
N ILE A 881 28.24 9.38 -26.93
CA ILE A 881 27.28 10.47 -26.81
C ILE A 881 26.02 10.14 -27.63
N TYR A 882 24.85 10.27 -27.01
CA TYR A 882 23.56 9.97 -27.63
C TYR A 882 22.60 11.15 -27.52
N ALA A 883 21.55 11.18 -28.35
CA ALA A 883 20.50 12.19 -28.26
C ALA A 883 19.11 11.57 -28.22
N PHE A 884 18.30 11.95 -27.22
CA PHE A 884 16.98 11.36 -26.96
C PHE A 884 15.94 12.45 -26.73
N GLY A 885 14.90 12.54 -27.56
CA GLY A 885 13.97 13.65 -27.49
C GLY A 885 12.56 13.29 -27.92
N GLY A 886 11.57 13.90 -27.27
CA GLY A 886 10.15 13.70 -27.56
C GLY A 886 9.49 14.96 -28.13
N SER A 887 8.55 14.83 -29.08
CA SER A 887 7.82 15.99 -29.65
C SER A 887 8.78 16.98 -30.32
N MET A 888 8.77 18.26 -29.91
CA MET A 888 9.79 19.26 -30.29
C MET A 888 11.22 18.82 -29.92
N GLY A 889 11.41 18.12 -28.80
CA GLY A 889 12.72 17.57 -28.47
C GLY A 889 13.15 16.48 -29.46
N GLY A 890 12.21 15.68 -29.98
CA GLY A 890 12.50 14.69 -31.02
C GLY A 890 12.89 15.32 -32.35
N GLN A 891 12.24 16.44 -32.69
CA GLN A 891 12.63 17.29 -33.81
C GLN A 891 14.06 17.81 -33.65
N GLU A 892 14.40 18.36 -32.48
CA GLU A 892 15.74 18.85 -32.15
C GLU A 892 16.80 17.75 -32.14
N THR A 893 16.48 16.54 -31.64
CA THR A 893 17.35 15.36 -31.71
C THR A 893 17.71 15.00 -33.15
N LEU A 894 16.73 15.01 -34.06
CA LEU A 894 16.97 14.70 -35.47
C LEU A 894 17.77 15.82 -36.16
N LEU A 895 17.52 17.09 -35.84
CA LEU A 895 18.31 18.21 -36.37
C LEU A 895 19.75 18.21 -35.84
N LEU A 896 19.95 17.84 -34.57
CA LEU A 896 21.28 17.67 -33.99
C LEU A 896 22.05 16.59 -34.74
N LEU A 897 21.44 15.43 -34.99
CA LEU A 897 22.07 14.37 -35.77
C LEU A 897 22.39 14.82 -37.21
N ALA A 898 21.47 15.54 -37.86
CA ALA A 898 21.67 16.01 -39.22
C ALA A 898 22.82 17.03 -39.35
N ARG A 899 23.00 17.90 -38.37
CA ARG A 899 24.02 18.98 -38.42
C ARG A 899 25.35 18.58 -37.81
N HIS A 900 25.32 17.70 -36.83
CA HIS A 900 26.49 17.24 -36.10
C HIS A 900 26.58 15.70 -36.17
N PRO A 901 26.61 15.09 -37.36
CA PRO A 901 26.56 13.63 -37.51
C PRO A 901 27.76 12.93 -36.88
N LYS A 902 28.88 13.66 -36.69
CA LYS A 902 30.07 13.13 -36.04
C LYS A 902 29.96 13.03 -34.51
N LEU A 903 29.09 13.84 -33.89
CA LEU A 903 28.94 13.96 -32.44
C LEU A 903 28.29 12.73 -31.79
N LEU A 904 27.32 12.10 -32.47
CA LEU A 904 26.45 11.11 -31.85
C LEU A 904 26.83 9.67 -32.23
N ALA A 905 26.92 8.82 -31.21
CA ALA A 905 26.99 7.36 -31.31
C ALA A 905 25.62 6.72 -31.56
N GLY A 906 24.53 7.45 -31.31
CA GLY A 906 23.17 7.01 -31.61
C GLY A 906 22.11 8.04 -31.22
N ALA A 907 20.93 7.95 -31.81
CA ALA A 907 19.83 8.88 -31.52
C ALA A 907 18.47 8.18 -31.46
N ALA A 908 17.57 8.65 -30.60
CA ALA A 908 16.19 8.18 -30.50
C ALA A 908 15.20 9.36 -30.48
N ALA A 909 14.36 9.42 -31.50
CA ALA A 909 13.34 10.45 -31.66
C ALA A 909 11.94 9.87 -31.38
N PHE A 910 11.22 10.45 -30.43
CA PHE A 910 9.92 9.97 -29.95
C PHE A 910 8.78 10.93 -30.33
N SER A 911 7.77 10.46 -31.06
CA SER A 911 6.62 11.26 -31.51
C SER A 911 7.06 12.61 -32.11
N ALA A 912 8.11 12.60 -32.93
CA ALA A 912 8.82 13.80 -33.36
C ALA A 912 8.02 14.61 -34.39
N VAL A 913 8.29 15.93 -34.43
CA VAL A 913 7.90 16.78 -35.57
C VAL A 913 9.02 16.66 -36.61
N THR A 914 8.72 16.15 -37.80
CA THR A 914 9.73 15.97 -38.87
C THR A 914 9.54 16.96 -40.01
N ASP A 915 8.31 17.43 -40.22
CA ASP A 915 7.93 18.54 -41.10
C ASP A 915 7.15 19.58 -40.27
N LEU A 916 7.83 20.67 -39.91
CA LEU A 916 7.26 21.74 -39.10
C LEU A 916 6.21 22.54 -39.89
N GLY A 917 6.34 22.65 -41.22
CA GLY A 917 5.36 23.33 -42.07
C GLY A 917 4.03 22.57 -42.11
N LEU A 918 4.10 21.24 -42.25
CA LEU A 918 2.95 20.36 -42.12
C LEU A 918 2.37 20.41 -40.70
N GLN A 919 3.22 20.37 -39.68
CA GLN A 919 2.75 20.42 -38.29
C GLN A 919 2.05 21.74 -37.96
N TYR A 920 2.53 22.86 -38.53
CA TYR A 920 1.90 24.16 -38.41
C TYR A 920 0.48 24.17 -38.97
N ARG A 921 0.26 23.55 -40.15
CA ARG A 921 -1.08 23.39 -40.75
C ARG A 921 -1.95 22.43 -39.92
N ASN A 922 -1.36 21.35 -39.41
CA ASN A 922 -2.05 20.37 -38.59
C ASN A 922 -2.47 20.88 -37.21
N TRP A 923 -1.95 22.01 -36.72
CA TRP A 923 -2.35 22.57 -35.43
C TRP A 923 -3.84 22.91 -35.34
N ASP A 924 -4.50 23.19 -36.46
CA ASP A 924 -5.96 23.44 -36.47
C ASP A 924 -6.78 22.17 -36.19
N ARG A 925 -6.18 20.98 -36.40
CA ARG A 925 -6.79 19.67 -36.11
C ARG A 925 -6.67 19.27 -34.63
N LEU A 926 -5.99 20.07 -33.81
CA LEU A 926 -5.79 19.75 -32.39
C LEU A 926 -7.08 19.91 -31.58
N VAL A 927 -7.68 18.77 -31.22
CA VAL A 927 -8.88 18.73 -30.38
C VAL A 927 -8.50 18.87 -28.90
N CYS A 928 -8.66 20.08 -28.38
CA CYS A 928 -8.40 20.37 -26.98
C CYS A 928 -9.60 19.95 -26.09
N THR A 929 -9.49 18.81 -25.41
CA THR A 929 -10.47 18.44 -24.39
C THR A 929 -10.21 19.20 -23.09
N ASN A 930 -11.24 19.90 -22.60
CA ASN A 930 -11.46 20.49 -21.28
C ASN A 930 -10.27 21.19 -20.56
N LYS A 931 -9.12 20.55 -20.28
CA LYS A 931 -7.98 21.15 -19.56
C LYS A 931 -7.34 22.34 -20.27
N CYS A 932 -7.09 22.28 -21.57
CA CYS A 932 -6.38 23.37 -22.26
C CYS A 932 -7.28 24.58 -22.60
N ARG A 933 -8.61 24.42 -22.72
CA ARG A 933 -9.57 25.53 -22.93
C ARG A 933 -9.57 26.57 -21.80
N LYS A 934 -9.20 26.19 -20.57
CA LYS A 934 -9.11 27.13 -19.42
C LYS A 934 -7.81 27.93 -19.37
N LEU A 935 -6.79 27.54 -20.13
CA LEU A 935 -5.43 28.07 -19.99
C LEU A 935 -5.06 29.07 -21.09
N LEU A 936 -5.72 29.03 -22.26
CA LEU A 936 -5.22 29.73 -23.45
C LEU A 936 -6.24 30.67 -24.13
N GLY A 937 -7.46 30.81 -23.60
CA GLY A 937 -8.48 31.74 -24.10
C GLY A 937 -8.97 31.53 -25.55
N THR A 938 -8.27 30.71 -26.35
CA THR A 938 -8.46 30.48 -27.79
C THR A 938 -8.33 28.97 -28.11
N ARG A 939 -8.63 28.57 -29.35
CA ARG A 939 -8.36 27.21 -29.82
C ARG A 939 -6.85 26.96 -29.73
N LEU A 940 -6.40 25.90 -29.05
CA LEU A 940 -4.97 25.57 -28.83
C LEU A 940 -4.12 25.73 -30.11
N GLY A 941 -4.65 25.29 -31.25
CA GLY A 941 -3.99 25.41 -32.54
C GLY A 941 -3.68 26.85 -32.94
N SER A 942 -4.61 27.79 -32.78
CA SER A 942 -4.41 29.19 -33.15
C SER A 942 -3.38 29.88 -32.26
N SER A 943 -3.38 29.56 -30.95
CA SER A 943 -2.33 30.01 -30.02
C SER A 943 -0.94 29.51 -30.44
N LEU A 944 -0.82 28.23 -30.81
CA LEU A 944 0.45 27.65 -31.27
C LEU A 944 0.91 28.28 -32.59
N ARG A 945 0.00 28.51 -33.54
CA ARG A 945 0.29 29.21 -34.79
C ARG A 945 0.77 30.64 -34.52
N LYS A 946 0.15 31.35 -33.57
CA LYS A 946 0.58 32.71 -33.16
C LYS A 946 1.99 32.70 -32.57
N LEU A 947 2.27 31.81 -31.62
CA LEU A 947 3.60 31.69 -31.02
C LEU A 947 4.66 31.30 -32.07
N ALA A 948 4.34 30.38 -32.98
CA ALA A 948 5.26 29.99 -34.05
C ALA A 948 5.56 31.12 -35.02
N ARG A 949 4.54 31.93 -35.40
CA ARG A 949 4.79 33.13 -36.21
C ARG A 949 5.69 34.13 -35.49
N ALA A 950 5.47 34.33 -34.18
CA ALA A 950 6.29 35.24 -33.39
C ALA A 950 7.76 34.76 -33.30
N GLU A 951 7.97 33.47 -33.08
CA GLU A 951 9.30 32.85 -33.01
C GLU A 951 10.01 32.82 -34.37
N ILE A 952 9.33 32.29 -35.41
CA ILE A 952 9.91 32.00 -36.73
C ILE A 952 9.96 33.24 -37.62
N GLY A 953 9.02 34.18 -37.47
CA GLY A 953 8.91 35.41 -38.26
C GLY A 953 7.64 35.51 -39.11
N GLY A 954 6.95 34.39 -39.36
CA GLY A 954 5.69 34.34 -40.11
C GLY A 954 5.21 32.91 -40.34
N GLY A 955 4.22 32.71 -41.20
CA GLY A 955 3.71 31.37 -41.54
C GLY A 955 4.58 30.64 -42.58
N PRO A 956 4.38 29.33 -42.81
CA PRO A 956 5.20 28.56 -43.75
C PRO A 956 5.07 29.00 -45.21
N GLY A 957 3.97 29.65 -45.61
CA GLY A 957 3.85 30.26 -46.95
C GLY A 957 4.66 31.55 -47.11
N GLN A 958 4.89 32.29 -46.02
CA GLN A 958 5.67 33.53 -46.03
C GLN A 958 7.16 33.28 -45.83
N TYR A 959 7.51 32.32 -44.96
CA TYR A 959 8.90 31.99 -44.61
C TYR A 959 9.22 30.50 -44.83
N PRO A 960 9.05 29.97 -46.06
CA PRO A 960 9.21 28.54 -46.33
C PRO A 960 10.60 28.01 -45.96
N ARG A 961 11.67 28.78 -46.24
CA ARG A 961 13.06 28.41 -45.88
C ARG A 961 13.25 28.29 -44.37
N ALA A 962 12.59 29.13 -43.57
CA ALA A 962 12.72 29.11 -42.10
C ALA A 962 12.02 27.90 -41.47
N TYR A 963 10.93 27.42 -42.06
CA TYR A 963 10.29 26.17 -41.67
C TYR A 963 11.06 24.95 -42.16
N ALA A 964 11.60 25.00 -43.39
CA ALA A 964 12.43 23.94 -43.94
C ALA A 964 13.70 23.74 -43.10
N SER A 965 14.40 24.81 -42.72
CA SER A 965 15.64 24.70 -41.91
C SER A 965 15.42 24.11 -40.52
N ARG A 966 14.18 24.15 -40.02
CA ARG A 966 13.72 23.57 -38.74
C ARG A 966 13.08 22.19 -38.91
N SER A 967 12.97 21.66 -40.13
CA SER A 967 12.29 20.39 -40.40
C SER A 967 13.32 19.29 -40.68
N PRO A 968 13.42 18.24 -39.84
CA PRO A 968 14.26 17.08 -40.11
C PRO A 968 14.12 16.49 -41.53
N MET A 969 12.91 16.55 -42.10
CA MET A 969 12.64 16.09 -43.47
C MET A 969 13.53 16.75 -44.54
N THR A 970 13.90 18.01 -44.34
CA THR A 970 14.80 18.75 -45.23
C THR A 970 16.20 18.14 -45.29
N TYR A 971 16.62 17.47 -44.20
CA TYR A 971 17.94 16.86 -44.05
C TYR A 971 17.91 15.34 -44.23
N ALA A 972 16.89 14.79 -44.89
CA ALA A 972 16.71 13.35 -45.03
C ALA A 972 17.92 12.66 -45.69
N ARG A 973 18.58 13.29 -46.67
CA ARG A 973 19.81 12.74 -47.29
C ARG A 973 20.93 12.60 -46.27
N THR A 974 21.23 13.66 -45.53
CA THR A 974 22.28 13.67 -44.50
C THR A 974 22.00 12.66 -43.38
N LEU A 975 20.74 12.56 -42.94
CA LEU A 975 20.32 11.56 -41.96
C LEU A 975 20.52 10.14 -42.49
N ALA A 976 20.13 9.87 -43.74
CA ALA A 976 20.24 8.57 -44.38
C ALA A 976 21.70 8.15 -44.61
N SER A 977 22.59 9.10 -44.90
CA SER A 977 24.02 8.85 -45.12
C SER A 977 24.86 8.94 -43.84
N SER A 978 24.28 9.24 -42.68
CA SER A 978 25.04 9.44 -41.43
C SER A 978 25.65 8.15 -40.86
N CYS A 979 25.06 7.00 -41.18
CA CYS A 979 25.37 5.69 -40.59
C CYS A 979 25.33 5.65 -39.05
N VAL A 980 24.76 6.67 -38.40
CA VAL A 980 24.54 6.69 -36.95
C VAL A 980 23.29 5.87 -36.64
N PRO A 981 23.34 4.91 -35.69
CA PRO A 981 22.18 4.20 -35.21
C PRO A 981 21.02 5.13 -34.78
N LEU A 982 19.93 5.13 -35.54
CA LEU A 982 18.78 6.03 -35.37
C LEU A 982 17.50 5.23 -35.09
N GLN A 983 16.82 5.54 -33.99
CA GLN A 983 15.50 5.00 -33.68
C GLN A 983 14.43 6.06 -33.87
N ILE A 984 13.40 5.75 -34.66
CA ILE A 984 12.24 6.63 -34.87
C ILE A 984 11.01 5.95 -34.27
N TRP A 985 10.45 6.56 -33.21
CA TRP A 985 9.30 6.03 -32.48
C TRP A 985 8.07 6.89 -32.77
N TRP A 986 6.96 6.28 -33.19
CA TRP A 986 5.72 7.02 -33.40
C TRP A 986 4.47 6.20 -33.13
N SER A 987 3.37 6.92 -32.95
CA SER A 987 2.06 6.35 -32.66
C SER A 987 1.03 6.74 -33.70
N VAL A 988 0.25 5.76 -34.15
CA VAL A 988 -0.93 6.00 -35.00
C VAL A 988 -2.07 6.68 -34.22
N ALA A 989 -1.98 6.74 -32.88
CA ALA A 989 -2.95 7.38 -31.99
C ALA A 989 -2.48 8.75 -31.43
N ASP A 990 -1.40 9.32 -31.96
CA ASP A 990 -0.91 10.64 -31.53
C ASP A 990 -1.96 11.74 -31.80
N ARG A 991 -2.22 12.56 -30.78
CA ARG A 991 -3.22 13.64 -30.81
C ARG A 991 -2.60 15.05 -30.80
N ILE A 992 -1.27 15.16 -30.78
CA ILE A 992 -0.53 16.42 -30.68
C ILE A 992 0.35 16.63 -31.91
N VAL A 993 1.10 15.61 -32.32
CA VAL A 993 1.67 15.57 -33.66
C VAL A 993 0.78 14.61 -34.43
N VAL A 994 -0.36 15.16 -34.86
CA VAL A 994 -1.39 14.38 -35.55
C VAL A 994 -0.87 13.94 -36.90
N ASP A 995 -1.35 12.77 -37.35
CA ASP A 995 -0.91 12.14 -38.59
C ASP A 995 0.61 11.85 -38.57
N GLN A 996 1.03 11.01 -37.61
CA GLN A 996 2.42 10.56 -37.51
C GLN A 996 2.89 9.78 -38.74
N GLN A 997 1.97 9.23 -39.54
CA GLN A 997 2.31 8.57 -40.79
C GLN A 997 2.90 9.58 -41.79
N SER A 998 2.31 10.77 -41.91
CA SER A 998 2.84 11.87 -42.73
C SER A 998 4.01 12.64 -42.09
N GLN A 999 4.34 12.36 -40.82
CA GLN A 999 5.47 12.94 -40.08
C GLN A 999 6.62 11.94 -39.93
N SER A 1000 6.71 11.26 -38.79
CA SER A 1000 7.80 10.32 -38.48
C SER A 1000 7.81 9.11 -39.40
N GLY A 1001 6.64 8.61 -39.78
CA GLY A 1001 6.51 7.51 -40.74
C GLY A 1001 7.09 7.87 -42.12
N ARG A 1002 6.70 9.03 -42.66
CA ARG A 1002 7.23 9.55 -43.93
C ARG A 1002 8.75 9.70 -43.90
N LEU A 1003 9.29 10.26 -42.80
CA LEU A 1003 10.73 10.43 -42.67
C LEU A 1003 11.42 9.06 -42.69
N PHE A 1004 10.97 8.11 -41.86
CA PHE A 1004 11.54 6.76 -41.81
C PHE A 1004 11.61 6.09 -43.19
N TRP A 1005 10.51 6.08 -43.94
CA TRP A 1005 10.48 5.48 -45.28
C TRP A 1005 11.35 6.24 -46.28
N GLN A 1006 11.41 7.56 -46.18
CA GLN A 1006 12.27 8.37 -47.02
C GLN A 1006 13.76 8.12 -46.76
N LEU A 1007 14.17 7.94 -45.49
CA LEU A 1007 15.54 7.57 -45.15
C LEU A 1007 15.93 6.22 -45.77
N ARG A 1008 15.07 5.21 -45.65
CA ARG A 1008 15.30 3.88 -46.25
C ARG A 1008 15.35 3.91 -47.77
N ARG A 1009 14.53 4.75 -48.40
CA ARG A 1009 14.55 4.92 -49.86
C ARG A 1009 15.84 5.58 -50.33
N LEU A 1010 16.32 6.57 -49.59
CA LEU A 1010 17.55 7.30 -49.94
C LEU A 1010 18.81 6.46 -49.69
N ASN A 1011 18.81 5.63 -48.66
CA ASN A 1011 19.89 4.68 -48.37
C ASN A 1011 19.29 3.40 -47.76
N PRO A 1012 19.21 2.28 -48.51
CA PRO A 1012 18.72 1.00 -48.00
C PRO A 1012 19.53 0.42 -46.82
N GLU A 1013 20.79 0.86 -46.69
CA GLU A 1013 21.73 0.48 -45.62
C GLU A 1013 21.73 1.49 -44.47
N ALA A 1014 20.88 2.52 -44.50
CA ALA A 1014 20.76 3.46 -43.39
C ALA A 1014 20.47 2.70 -42.08
N ASN A 1015 21.23 3.02 -41.03
CA ASN A 1015 21.09 2.41 -39.72
C ASN A 1015 19.88 2.99 -38.95
N VAL A 1016 18.68 2.80 -39.50
CA VAL A 1016 17.43 3.33 -38.97
C VAL A 1016 16.44 2.22 -38.62
N GLU A 1017 15.92 2.27 -37.40
CA GLU A 1017 14.85 1.39 -36.91
C GLU A 1017 13.58 2.19 -36.62
N ALA A 1018 12.42 1.60 -36.93
CA ALA A 1018 11.13 2.18 -36.54
C ALA A 1018 10.44 1.37 -35.43
N TYR A 1019 9.79 2.09 -34.53
CA TYR A 1019 8.97 1.53 -33.46
C TYR A 1019 7.58 2.17 -33.50
N VAL A 1020 6.59 1.39 -33.94
CA VAL A 1020 5.24 1.85 -34.23
C VAL A 1020 4.26 1.22 -33.27
N GLY A 1021 3.39 2.00 -32.64
CA GLY A 1021 2.29 1.43 -31.88
C GLY A 1021 1.16 2.42 -31.60
N PHE A 1022 0.45 2.22 -30.48
CA PHE A 1022 -0.80 2.91 -30.18
C PHE A 1022 -0.75 3.59 -28.80
N TRP A 1023 -0.43 4.88 -28.78
CA TRP A 1023 -0.40 5.70 -27.56
C TRP A 1023 -0.63 7.19 -27.82
N ILE A 1024 -0.97 7.93 -26.77
CA ILE A 1024 -1.12 9.39 -26.86
C ILE A 1024 0.24 10.04 -26.61
N HIS A 1025 0.83 10.61 -27.67
CA HIS A 1025 1.95 11.58 -27.71
C HIS A 1025 3.02 11.50 -26.62
N SER A 1026 4.23 11.08 -26.97
CA SER A 1026 5.40 11.01 -26.07
C SER A 1026 5.18 10.17 -24.80
N ALA A 1027 4.12 9.36 -24.73
CA ALA A 1027 3.88 8.42 -23.62
C ALA A 1027 4.96 7.32 -23.56
N GLU A 1028 5.59 7.04 -24.69
CA GLU A 1028 6.69 6.12 -24.88
C GLU A 1028 8.01 6.62 -24.29
N MET A 1029 8.22 7.94 -24.20
CA MET A 1029 9.48 8.51 -23.69
C MET A 1029 9.46 8.63 -22.15
N ARG A 1030 9.31 7.51 -21.44
CA ARG A 1030 9.36 7.47 -19.96
C ARG A 1030 10.09 6.23 -19.43
N ALA A 1031 10.63 6.35 -18.23
CA ALA A 1031 11.36 5.28 -17.54
C ALA A 1031 10.57 3.98 -17.31
N ARG A 1032 9.24 4.04 -17.41
CA ARG A 1032 8.34 2.91 -17.22
C ARG A 1032 7.69 2.41 -18.53
N THR A 1033 8.03 3.01 -19.68
CA THR A 1033 7.45 2.68 -20.98
C THR A 1033 8.56 2.37 -21.98
N GLY A 1034 8.77 3.19 -23.01
CA GLY A 1034 9.68 2.91 -24.14
C GLY A 1034 11.16 3.21 -23.88
N LEU A 1035 11.52 4.11 -22.95
CA LEU A 1035 12.94 4.43 -22.69
C LEU A 1035 13.83 3.21 -22.35
N PRO A 1036 13.41 2.26 -21.49
CA PRO A 1036 14.21 1.07 -21.22
C PRO A 1036 14.53 0.24 -22.48
N LEU A 1037 13.55 0.11 -23.39
CA LEU A 1037 13.74 -0.62 -24.64
C LEU A 1037 14.69 0.14 -25.56
N ALA A 1038 14.47 1.44 -25.77
CA ALA A 1038 15.34 2.29 -26.59
C ALA A 1038 16.80 2.27 -26.11
N LEU A 1039 17.02 2.35 -24.79
CA LEU A 1039 18.35 2.30 -24.17
C LEU A 1039 19.04 0.95 -24.37
N SER A 1040 18.31 -0.17 -24.21
CA SER A 1040 18.91 -1.50 -24.39
C SER A 1040 19.43 -1.74 -25.81
N ARG A 1041 18.84 -1.08 -26.81
CA ARG A 1041 19.26 -1.19 -28.20
C ARG A 1041 20.57 -0.48 -28.50
N PHE A 1042 20.99 0.46 -27.64
CA PHE A 1042 22.32 1.07 -27.69
C PHE A 1042 23.28 0.49 -26.66
N GLY A 1043 22.94 -0.64 -26.01
CA GLY A 1043 23.78 -1.24 -24.97
C GLY A 1043 23.85 -0.46 -23.66
N LEU A 1044 23.04 0.59 -23.50
CA LEU A 1044 22.99 1.41 -22.28
C LEU A 1044 22.17 0.77 -21.15
N LEU A 1045 21.50 -0.35 -21.42
CA LEU A 1045 20.83 -1.19 -20.43
C LEU A 1045 20.92 -2.67 -20.84
N LYS A 1046 21.19 -3.55 -19.86
CA LYS A 1046 21.29 -5.01 -20.09
C LYS A 1046 19.99 -5.67 -20.59
N ALA A 1047 18.83 -5.14 -20.21
CA ALA A 1047 17.54 -5.68 -20.64
C ALA A 1047 16.45 -4.59 -20.72
N GLY A 1048 15.78 -4.49 -21.86
CA GLY A 1048 14.58 -3.68 -22.06
C GLY A 1048 13.34 -4.57 -22.11
N LYS A 1049 12.35 -4.35 -21.24
CA LYS A 1049 11.04 -5.02 -21.37
C LYS A 1049 10.34 -4.49 -22.62
N ALA A 1050 9.75 -5.38 -23.42
CA ALA A 1050 8.83 -4.98 -24.48
C ALA A 1050 7.64 -4.23 -23.84
N TRP A 1051 7.45 -2.97 -24.22
CA TRP A 1051 6.23 -2.24 -23.91
C TRP A 1051 5.15 -2.71 -24.90
N GLU A 1052 3.93 -2.97 -24.39
CA GLU A 1052 2.90 -3.74 -25.10
C GLU A 1052 2.56 -3.18 -26.50
N SER A 1053 2.38 -4.10 -27.45
CA SER A 1053 1.87 -3.83 -28.80
C SER A 1053 2.68 -2.83 -29.65
N ILE A 1054 4.02 -2.93 -29.61
CA ILE A 1054 4.91 -2.19 -30.50
C ILE A 1054 5.37 -3.08 -31.66
N ARG A 1055 5.08 -2.63 -32.89
CA ARG A 1055 5.66 -3.18 -34.11
C ARG A 1055 7.03 -2.54 -34.33
N ARG A 1056 8.08 -3.35 -34.29
CA ARG A 1056 9.43 -2.96 -34.69
C ARG A 1056 9.64 -3.23 -36.16
N VAL A 1057 10.21 -2.28 -36.90
CA VAL A 1057 10.65 -2.47 -38.29
C VAL A 1057 12.18 -2.40 -38.29
N LYS A 1058 12.81 -3.54 -38.59
CA LYS A 1058 14.27 -3.69 -38.67
C LYS A 1058 14.83 -3.11 -39.99
N PRO A 1059 16.15 -2.84 -40.07
CA PRO A 1059 16.83 -2.47 -41.32
C PRO A 1059 16.61 -3.54 -42.41
N LEU A 1060 16.64 -3.15 -43.71
CA LEU A 1060 16.49 -4.12 -44.83
C LEU A 1060 17.76 -4.92 -45.07
N ARG A 1061 18.92 -4.26 -44.91
CA ARG A 1061 20.26 -4.78 -45.17
C ARG A 1061 21.11 -4.62 -43.91
N PRO A 1062 22.28 -5.28 -43.83
CA PRO A 1062 23.28 -4.94 -42.82
C PRO A 1062 23.48 -3.41 -42.79
N PRO A 1063 23.30 -2.77 -41.63
CA PRO A 1063 23.39 -1.33 -41.55
C PRO A 1063 24.81 -0.86 -41.83
N CYS A 1064 24.96 0.24 -42.57
CA CYS A 1064 26.26 0.86 -42.79
C CYS A 1064 26.90 1.22 -41.44
N THR A 1065 28.19 0.92 -41.31
CA THR A 1065 28.99 1.25 -40.14
C THR A 1065 29.77 2.52 -40.41
N ARG A 1066 29.93 3.39 -39.41
CA ARG A 1066 30.91 4.47 -39.51
C ARG A 1066 32.30 3.85 -39.50
N ALA A 1067 33.18 4.29 -40.39
CA ALA A 1067 34.61 4.08 -40.21
C ALA A 1067 35.02 4.62 -38.83
N PRO A 1068 35.83 3.90 -38.04
CA PRO A 1068 36.29 4.39 -36.75
C PRO A 1068 36.99 5.73 -36.96
N ALA A 1069 36.62 6.73 -36.16
CA ALA A 1069 37.36 7.98 -36.14
C ALA A 1069 38.80 7.66 -35.70
N ALA A 1070 39.79 8.06 -36.50
CA ALA A 1070 41.18 8.02 -36.07
C ALA A 1070 41.31 8.75 -34.71
N PRO A 1071 42.11 8.20 -33.77
CA PRO A 1071 42.13 8.59 -32.36
C PRO A 1071 42.31 10.09 -32.11
#